data_AF-A0A914GVP6-F1
#
_entry.id   AF-A0A914GVP6-F1
#
_cell.length_a   1.000
_cell.length_b   1.000
_cell.length_c   1.000
_cell.angle_alpha   90.00
_cell.angle_beta   90.00
_cell.angle_gamma   90.00
#
_symmetry.space_group_name_H-M   'P 1'
#
loop_
_entity.id
_entity.type
_entity.pdbx_description
1 polymer ?
#
loop_
_entity_poly.entity_id
_entity_poly.type
_entity_poly.pdbx_seq_one_letter_code
_entity_poly.pdbx_strand_id
1 'polypeptide(L)'
;MNQLTVNSVQLAAHGEHVGLVDGLMGNSEVGHLNIGAGRVIYQDILRINRSERNQFSDNELIENVCNGNGRLHLAGLVSDGGVHSHIQHLKGLLLAFKKVPKVFVHFFGDGRDTSPTSATGYLQQLLDFMRDQQCGELGTIVGRYYAMDRDKRWDRIKVAYEALVEGVGEQCVLTNAVEKITERYAAGQTDEFLKPICFSKEARVQDNDTLVFFNYRADRMRQLTACMGGLQNLGDLGTNIALPQGLRIYTMTQYKKEFPFPILFPPVTHKNVLAEWLSVKGVKQFHCAETEKYAHVTFFFNGGREEPFADEDRDLVPSPKVATYDLEPAMNCSGVADMVIEQIKRCVYPFIMCNFAAPDMVGHTGEFGPAVIACEATDTAIGRIFEACKKHGYVLMVTADHGNAEKMIAEDGGKHTAHTCNKVPFTCSSNKHTFKKMPPTNADGTPRDAALRDVAPTVLFLLGLPAPSEMDGVNLRRKMGSNFLIGVRTDNYVILAADTSAFSYGAIKQSKSNHKEYKLGDLTYMVCMGELGDVDSFANWARANCDLYSRRTGYEMRPKAAHHWLRKSMADNLRSEDMWRVNTLVGGYDSVDRKAYLTLIDYLATDIPSQNYIFYGFPGSFAYAIMDHFYRPDLTEQQGLDLVQRMIDQVKRRAIIDFSEYRAVVINAEGSRVISGLKPQVE
;
A
#
# COMPACT_ATOMS: atom_id res chain seq x y z
N MET A 1 -18.41 3.91 -17.08
CA MET A 1 -16.95 4.00 -16.88
C MET A 1 -16.37 5.41 -16.78
N ASN A 2 -16.67 6.38 -17.66
CA ASN A 2 -16.07 7.73 -17.64
C ASN A 2 -16.19 8.53 -16.33
N GLN A 3 -17.10 8.19 -15.40
CA GLN A 3 -17.19 8.83 -14.08
C GLN A 3 -16.24 8.22 -13.03
N LEU A 4 -15.87 6.94 -13.14
CA LEU A 4 -14.98 6.26 -12.17
C LEU A 4 -13.50 6.49 -12.49
N THR A 5 -13.14 6.63 -13.77
CA THR A 5 -11.74 6.79 -14.21
C THR A 5 -11.14 8.15 -13.86
N VAL A 6 -11.95 9.21 -13.78
CA VAL A 6 -11.49 10.58 -13.48
C VAL A 6 -11.00 10.74 -12.03
N ASN A 7 -11.41 9.85 -11.12
CA ASN A 7 -11.01 9.87 -9.71
C ASN A 7 -10.38 8.53 -9.32
N SER A 8 -9.17 8.29 -9.81
CA SER A 8 -8.44 7.03 -9.62
C SER A 8 -6.95 7.25 -9.35
N VAL A 9 -6.32 6.23 -8.78
CA VAL A 9 -4.86 6.08 -8.62
C VAL A 9 -4.48 4.63 -8.93
N GLN A 10 -3.21 4.35 -9.19
CA GLN A 10 -2.69 2.99 -9.37
C GLN A 10 -1.95 2.55 -8.10
N LEU A 11 -2.13 1.29 -7.70
CA LEU A 11 -1.48 0.70 -6.54
C LEU A 11 -0.48 -0.38 -6.97
N ALA A 12 0.68 -0.42 -6.32
CA ALA A 12 1.58 -1.55 -6.38
C ALA A 12 0.97 -2.77 -5.65
N ALA A 13 1.03 -3.93 -6.30
CA ALA A 13 0.41 -5.18 -5.86
C ALA A 13 1.36 -6.39 -5.94
N HIS A 14 2.67 -6.14 -6.04
CA HIS A 14 3.70 -7.18 -6.20
C HIS A 14 4.98 -6.80 -5.43
N GLY A 15 5.90 -7.75 -5.30
CA GLY A 15 7.21 -7.54 -4.68
C GLY A 15 7.14 -7.02 -3.25
N GLU A 16 8.12 -6.19 -2.87
CA GLU A 16 8.24 -5.72 -1.49
C GLU A 16 7.05 -4.86 -1.04
N HIS A 17 6.32 -4.27 -1.99
CA HIS A 17 5.11 -3.47 -1.70
C HIS A 17 3.99 -4.26 -1.04
N VAL A 18 4.00 -5.58 -1.20
CA VAL A 18 3.03 -6.51 -0.60
C VAL A 18 3.70 -7.59 0.26
N GLY A 19 4.99 -7.43 0.57
CA GLY A 19 5.73 -8.34 1.43
C GLY A 19 6.25 -9.60 0.75
N LEU A 20 6.43 -9.55 -0.58
CA LEU A 20 7.09 -10.56 -1.41
C LEU A 20 8.50 -10.12 -1.81
N VAL A 21 9.33 -11.07 -2.23
CA VAL A 21 10.66 -10.77 -2.79
C VAL A 21 10.52 -9.81 -3.97
N ASP A 22 11.45 -8.86 -4.11
CA ASP A 22 11.44 -7.90 -5.20
C ASP A 22 11.30 -8.58 -6.58
N GLY A 23 10.51 -7.96 -7.46
CA GLY A 23 10.17 -8.50 -8.78
C GLY A 23 9.22 -9.70 -8.79
N LEU A 24 8.88 -10.31 -7.65
CA LEU A 24 7.93 -11.43 -7.60
C LEU A 24 6.49 -10.92 -7.76
N MET A 25 5.76 -11.52 -8.70
CA MET A 25 4.34 -11.23 -8.95
C MET A 25 3.48 -11.43 -7.69
N GLY A 26 2.42 -10.62 -7.57
CA GLY A 26 1.42 -10.80 -6.53
C GLY A 26 0.60 -12.08 -6.71
N ASN A 27 -0.21 -12.41 -5.71
CA ASN A 27 -1.22 -13.47 -5.77
C ASN A 27 -2.39 -13.11 -4.84
N SER A 28 -3.47 -13.88 -4.94
CA SER A 28 -4.71 -13.53 -4.26
C SER A 28 -4.61 -13.59 -2.74
N GLU A 29 -3.86 -14.55 -2.20
CA GLU A 29 -3.65 -14.69 -0.76
C GLU A 29 -2.94 -13.47 -0.19
N VAL A 30 -1.82 -13.08 -0.80
CA VAL A 30 -1.00 -11.93 -0.39
C VAL A 30 -1.77 -10.63 -0.61
N GLY A 31 -2.46 -10.51 -1.74
CA GLY A 31 -3.19 -9.31 -2.10
C GLY A 31 -4.32 -9.01 -1.11
N HIS A 32 -5.21 -9.97 -0.87
CA HIS A 32 -6.32 -9.80 0.08
C HIS A 32 -5.84 -9.57 1.51
N LEU A 33 -4.77 -10.26 1.92
CA LEU A 33 -4.16 -10.07 3.22
C LEU A 33 -3.62 -8.64 3.41
N ASN A 34 -2.95 -8.06 2.41
CA ASN A 34 -2.46 -6.68 2.47
C ASN A 34 -3.60 -5.64 2.43
N ILE A 35 -4.62 -5.87 1.58
CA ILE A 35 -5.81 -5.01 1.50
C ILE A 35 -6.50 -4.97 2.86
N GLY A 36 -6.79 -6.14 3.45
CA GLY A 36 -7.48 -6.26 4.74
C GLY A 36 -6.64 -5.76 5.91
N ALA A 37 -5.33 -6.02 5.92
CA ALA A 37 -4.47 -5.64 7.04
C ALA A 37 -4.13 -4.15 7.13
N GLY A 38 -4.30 -3.41 6.04
CA GLY A 38 -3.94 -1.99 5.96
C GLY A 38 -2.45 -1.74 6.21
N ARG A 39 -1.61 -2.75 5.95
CA ARG A 39 -0.15 -2.72 6.15
C ARG A 39 0.54 -3.78 5.30
N VAL A 40 1.87 -3.68 5.15
CA VAL A 40 2.63 -4.74 4.47
C VAL A 40 2.72 -5.99 5.35
N ILE A 41 2.26 -7.13 4.82
CA ILE A 41 2.43 -8.44 5.47
C ILE A 41 3.57 -9.21 4.82
N TYR A 42 4.71 -9.26 5.51
CA TYR A 42 5.90 -9.95 5.03
C TYR A 42 5.70 -11.47 5.08
N GLN A 43 5.88 -12.11 3.92
CA GLN A 43 6.01 -13.56 3.85
C GLN A 43 7.26 -14.02 4.61
N ASP A 44 7.27 -15.27 5.08
CA ASP A 44 8.33 -15.79 5.94
C ASP A 44 9.73 -15.59 5.35
N ILE A 45 9.91 -15.78 4.03
CA ILE A 45 11.20 -15.55 3.37
C ILE A 45 11.72 -14.13 3.57
N LEU A 46 10.87 -13.11 3.39
CA LEU A 46 11.26 -11.71 3.56
C LEU A 46 11.41 -11.32 5.02
N ARG A 47 10.54 -11.84 5.88
CA ARG A 47 10.64 -11.66 7.33
C ARG A 47 12.00 -12.17 7.84
N ILE A 48 12.42 -13.35 7.40
CA ILE A 48 13.70 -13.94 7.75
C ILE A 48 14.86 -13.17 7.09
N ASN A 49 14.76 -12.79 5.81
CA ASN A 49 15.78 -11.97 5.12
C ASN A 49 16.08 -10.66 5.86
N ARG A 50 15.05 -10.00 6.41
CA ARG A 50 15.21 -8.75 7.16
C ARG A 50 15.90 -8.98 8.50
N SER A 51 15.58 -10.07 9.18
CA SER A 51 16.27 -10.46 10.42
C SER A 51 17.72 -10.86 10.19
N GLU A 52 18.06 -11.46 9.04
CA GLU A 52 19.45 -11.75 8.67
C GLU A 52 20.30 -10.48 8.54
N ARG A 53 19.76 -9.43 7.93
CA ARG A 53 20.51 -8.19 7.65
C ARG A 53 20.86 -7.39 8.91
N ASN A 54 20.11 -7.54 10.01
CA ASN A 54 20.25 -6.68 11.18
C ASN A 54 20.19 -7.37 12.56
N GLN A 55 19.70 -8.61 12.71
CA GLN A 55 19.05 -8.98 13.98
C GLN A 55 18.85 -10.47 14.33
N PHE A 56 19.58 -11.43 13.73
CA PHE A 56 19.57 -12.79 14.31
C PHE A 56 20.11 -12.80 15.75
N SER A 57 20.99 -11.86 16.11
CA SER A 57 21.56 -11.71 17.45
C SER A 57 20.55 -11.37 18.54
N ASP A 58 19.44 -10.69 18.20
CA ASP A 58 18.51 -10.13 19.19
C ASP A 58 17.32 -11.07 19.46
N ASN A 59 17.28 -12.23 18.81
CA ASN A 59 16.26 -13.24 19.04
C ASN A 59 16.68 -14.11 20.23
N GLU A 60 15.98 -13.99 21.37
CA GLU A 60 16.24 -14.78 22.58
C GLU A 60 16.27 -16.30 22.32
N LEU A 61 15.52 -16.80 21.33
CA LEU A 61 15.57 -18.21 20.97
C LEU A 61 16.89 -18.60 20.31
N ILE A 62 17.53 -17.71 19.56
CA ILE A 62 18.85 -17.94 18.97
C ILE A 62 19.90 -18.03 20.07
N GLU A 63 19.81 -17.23 21.13
CA GLU A 63 20.66 -17.41 22.30
C GLU A 63 20.41 -18.76 23.00
N ASN A 64 19.14 -19.14 23.15
CA ASN A 64 18.78 -20.41 23.77
C ASN A 64 19.28 -21.62 22.97
N VAL A 65 19.33 -21.55 21.64
CA VAL A 65 19.92 -22.59 20.79
C VAL A 65 21.40 -22.80 21.13
N CYS A 66 22.14 -21.75 21.48
CA CYS A 66 23.56 -21.85 21.81
C CYS A 66 23.85 -22.49 23.18
N ASN A 67 22.86 -22.56 24.06
CA ASN A 67 23.00 -23.07 25.44
C ASN A 67 22.87 -24.61 25.53
N GLY A 68 23.23 -25.33 24.47
CA GLY A 68 23.24 -26.80 24.41
C GLY A 68 24.53 -27.44 24.96
N ASN A 69 24.80 -28.69 24.57
CA ASN A 69 26.03 -29.42 24.92
C ASN A 69 27.28 -28.98 24.12
N GLY A 70 27.18 -27.87 23.38
CA GLY A 70 28.21 -27.37 22.47
C GLY A 70 28.19 -27.96 21.06
N ARG A 71 27.20 -28.80 20.73
CA ARG A 71 26.99 -29.38 19.39
C ARG A 71 25.63 -28.98 18.82
N LEU A 72 25.65 -28.41 17.63
CA LEU A 72 24.48 -27.92 16.91
C LEU A 72 24.43 -28.48 15.50
N HIS A 73 23.25 -28.88 15.06
CA HIS A 73 22.98 -29.39 13.72
C HIS A 73 21.99 -28.46 12.99
N LEU A 74 22.36 -28.01 11.80
CA LEU A 74 21.52 -27.24 10.89
C LEU A 74 21.11 -28.15 9.73
N ALA A 75 19.82 -28.47 9.64
CA ALA A 75 19.29 -29.39 8.62
C ALA A 75 18.22 -28.71 7.76
N GLY A 76 18.36 -28.80 6.44
CA GLY A 76 17.43 -28.15 5.53
C GLY A 76 17.88 -28.13 4.08
N LEU A 77 17.00 -27.62 3.21
CA LEU A 77 17.21 -27.50 1.77
C LEU A 77 18.24 -26.40 1.46
N VAL A 78 19.26 -26.72 0.67
CA VAL A 78 20.36 -25.77 0.37
C VAL A 78 20.35 -25.39 -1.10
N SER A 79 19.63 -24.31 -1.39
CA SER A 79 19.54 -23.66 -2.70
C SER A 79 19.11 -22.20 -2.54
N ASP A 80 19.03 -21.45 -3.62
CA ASP A 80 18.40 -20.12 -3.68
C ASP A 80 16.96 -20.16 -4.23
N GLY A 81 16.33 -21.34 -4.29
CA GLY A 81 15.00 -21.51 -4.88
C GLY A 81 13.88 -20.74 -4.18
N GLY A 82 14.02 -20.41 -2.88
CA GLY A 82 13.10 -19.49 -2.20
C GLY A 82 11.69 -20.02 -1.93
N VAL A 83 11.44 -21.33 -2.12
CA VAL A 83 10.14 -21.97 -1.87
C VAL A 83 10.07 -22.59 -0.46
N HIS A 84 11.10 -23.32 -0.06
CA HIS A 84 11.13 -24.03 1.22
C HIS A 84 12.18 -23.51 2.21
N SER A 85 13.26 -22.93 1.71
CA SER A 85 14.39 -22.39 2.46
C SER A 85 15.14 -21.39 1.57
N HIS A 86 16.25 -20.84 2.06
CA HIS A 86 17.19 -20.08 1.24
C HIS A 86 18.61 -20.23 1.80
N ILE A 87 19.62 -20.42 0.94
CA ILE A 87 21.03 -20.60 1.37
C ILE A 87 21.57 -19.42 2.18
N GLN A 88 21.08 -18.21 1.94
CA GLN A 88 21.49 -17.04 2.73
C GLN A 88 20.99 -17.15 4.18
N HIS A 89 19.81 -17.71 4.43
CA HIS A 89 19.34 -17.96 5.80
C HIS A 89 20.27 -18.93 6.55
N LEU A 90 20.72 -19.99 5.87
CA LEU A 90 21.71 -20.91 6.43
C LEU A 90 23.03 -20.18 6.75
N LYS A 91 23.53 -19.33 5.84
CA LYS A 91 24.73 -18.52 6.07
C LYS A 91 24.56 -17.57 7.27
N GLY A 92 23.42 -16.87 7.36
CA GLY A 92 23.08 -16.03 8.51
C GLY A 92 23.01 -16.80 9.84
N LEU A 93 22.43 -18.00 9.85
CA LEU A 93 22.40 -18.87 11.02
C LEU A 93 23.81 -19.35 11.42
N LEU A 94 24.66 -19.71 10.45
CA LEU A 94 26.06 -20.08 10.71
C LEU A 94 26.84 -18.94 11.39
N LEU A 95 26.61 -17.69 10.97
CA LEU A 95 27.20 -16.52 11.63
C LEU A 95 26.64 -16.32 13.05
N ALA A 96 25.31 -16.43 13.22
CA ALA A 96 24.64 -16.26 14.51
C ALA A 96 25.08 -17.31 15.55
N PHE A 97 25.41 -18.52 15.10
CA PHE A 97 25.80 -19.64 15.94
C PHE A 97 27.31 -19.86 16.04
N LYS A 98 28.15 -18.90 15.61
CA LYS A 98 29.63 -18.98 15.74
C LYS A 98 30.12 -19.24 17.17
N LYS A 99 29.33 -18.87 18.18
CA LYS A 99 29.65 -19.11 19.61
C LYS A 99 29.48 -20.57 20.04
N VAL A 100 28.83 -21.41 19.24
CA VAL A 100 28.69 -22.85 19.50
C VAL A 100 29.97 -23.57 19.05
N PRO A 101 30.64 -24.36 19.91
CA PRO A 101 31.90 -25.02 19.58
C PRO A 101 31.89 -25.87 18.30
N LYS A 102 30.81 -26.63 18.06
CA LYS A 102 30.65 -27.49 16.89
C LYS A 102 29.29 -27.25 16.24
N VAL A 103 29.30 -26.81 14.99
CA VAL A 103 28.09 -26.62 14.17
C VAL A 103 28.21 -27.49 12.93
N PHE A 104 27.25 -28.39 12.71
CA PHE A 104 27.21 -29.31 11.57
C PHE A 104 26.07 -28.96 10.63
N VAL A 105 26.29 -29.07 9.31
CA VAL A 105 25.25 -28.85 8.30
C VAL A 105 24.87 -30.15 7.61
N HIS A 106 23.58 -30.44 7.60
CA HIS A 106 22.97 -31.51 6.80
C HIS A 106 22.29 -30.89 5.58
N PHE A 107 22.95 -31.01 4.44
CA PHE A 107 22.57 -30.43 3.16
C PHE A 107 21.48 -31.28 2.51
N PHE A 108 20.27 -30.73 2.38
CA PHE A 108 19.23 -31.34 1.56
C PHE A 108 19.31 -30.80 0.13
N GLY A 109 19.53 -31.69 -0.85
CA GLY A 109 19.64 -31.34 -2.27
C GLY A 109 18.30 -30.95 -2.89
N ASP A 110 18.28 -29.87 -3.67
CA ASP A 110 17.07 -29.29 -4.24
C ASP A 110 16.66 -29.95 -5.56
N GLY A 111 17.16 -29.45 -6.70
CA GLY A 111 16.89 -29.97 -8.03
C GLY A 111 15.46 -29.85 -8.53
N ARG A 112 14.57 -29.17 -7.80
CA ARG A 112 13.15 -29.04 -8.13
C ARG A 112 12.68 -27.59 -8.12
N ASP A 113 13.06 -26.83 -7.10
CA ASP A 113 12.83 -25.39 -7.07
C ASP A 113 14.00 -24.63 -7.76
N THR A 114 15.08 -25.36 -8.06
CA THR A 114 16.23 -24.93 -8.90
C THR A 114 16.55 -26.00 -9.96
N SER A 115 17.55 -25.74 -10.81
CA SER A 115 17.98 -26.71 -11.83
C SER A 115 18.35 -28.07 -11.23
N PRO A 116 17.99 -29.22 -11.86
CA PRO A 116 18.27 -30.57 -11.35
C PRO A 116 19.74 -30.91 -11.05
N THR A 117 20.69 -30.14 -11.57
CA THR A 117 22.14 -30.36 -11.41
C THR A 117 22.86 -29.09 -10.94
N SER A 118 22.30 -28.41 -9.95
CA SER A 118 22.81 -27.15 -9.39
C SER A 118 23.45 -27.28 -8.01
N ALA A 119 23.27 -28.42 -7.31
CA ALA A 119 23.79 -28.62 -5.97
C ALA A 119 25.32 -28.51 -5.87
N THR A 120 26.08 -28.84 -6.91
CA THR A 120 27.54 -28.63 -6.93
C THR A 120 27.90 -27.16 -6.72
N GLY A 121 27.16 -26.24 -7.34
CA GLY A 121 27.35 -24.80 -7.19
C GLY A 121 27.02 -24.32 -5.78
N TYR A 122 25.87 -24.72 -5.22
CA TYR A 122 25.49 -24.32 -3.86
C TYR A 122 26.39 -24.96 -2.80
N LEU A 123 26.82 -26.20 -3.01
CA LEU A 123 27.78 -26.87 -2.12
C LEU A 123 29.12 -26.15 -2.11
N GLN A 124 29.65 -25.79 -3.27
CA GLN A 124 30.89 -25.03 -3.36
C GLN A 124 30.76 -23.68 -2.64
N GLN A 125 29.68 -22.93 -2.89
CA GLN A 125 29.40 -21.67 -2.19
C GLN A 125 29.31 -21.83 -0.66
N LEU A 126 28.73 -22.93 -0.18
CA LEU A 126 28.63 -23.21 1.25
C LEU A 126 30.00 -23.54 1.85
N LEU A 127 30.79 -24.40 1.20
CA LEU A 127 32.13 -24.79 1.66
C LEU A 127 33.07 -23.58 1.68
N ASP A 128 33.02 -22.73 0.65
CA ASP A 128 33.79 -21.49 0.60
C ASP A 128 33.40 -20.56 1.74
N PHE A 129 32.10 -20.36 1.96
CA PHE A 129 31.61 -19.54 3.07
C PHE A 129 32.06 -20.07 4.44
N MET A 130 31.92 -21.38 4.69
CA MET A 130 32.33 -22.01 5.95
C MET A 130 33.83 -21.82 6.22
N ARG A 131 34.66 -22.01 5.20
CA ARG A 131 36.12 -21.79 5.28
C ARG A 131 36.44 -20.34 5.57
N ASP A 132 35.87 -19.42 4.79
CA ASP A 132 36.20 -17.98 4.86
C ASP A 132 35.71 -17.36 6.18
N GLN A 133 34.58 -17.84 6.70
CA GLN A 133 33.99 -17.38 7.96
C GLN A 133 34.45 -18.18 9.18
N GLN A 134 35.21 -19.27 8.97
CA GLN A 134 35.65 -20.21 10.00
C GLN A 134 34.49 -20.71 10.88
N CYS A 135 33.40 -21.12 10.24
CA CYS A 135 32.19 -21.58 10.92
C CYS A 135 31.58 -22.78 10.21
N GLY A 136 31.01 -23.71 10.98
CA GLY A 136 30.31 -24.86 10.44
C GLY A 136 31.22 -25.94 9.86
N GLU A 137 30.70 -27.16 9.86
CA GLU A 137 31.30 -28.34 9.22
C GLU A 137 30.20 -29.08 8.44
N LEU A 138 30.51 -29.62 7.25
CA LEU A 138 29.54 -30.38 6.48
C LEU A 138 29.40 -31.81 7.06
N GLY A 139 28.19 -32.21 7.42
CA GLY A 139 27.91 -33.52 8.01
C GLY A 139 27.35 -34.55 7.02
N THR A 140 26.34 -34.16 6.25
CA THR A 140 25.63 -35.06 5.32
C THR A 140 25.14 -34.30 4.11
N ILE A 141 25.12 -34.94 2.94
CA ILE A 141 24.35 -34.51 1.77
C ILE A 141 23.31 -35.60 1.48
N VAL A 142 22.05 -35.22 1.29
CA VAL A 142 20.97 -36.13 0.90
C VAL A 142 19.92 -35.38 0.07
N GLY A 143 19.35 -35.99 -0.96
CA GLY A 143 18.33 -35.34 -1.80
C GLY A 143 17.01 -35.10 -1.06
N ARG A 144 16.29 -34.03 -1.41
CA ARG A 144 14.97 -33.70 -0.84
C ARG A 144 13.94 -34.80 -1.01
N TYR A 145 14.09 -35.67 -2.01
CA TYR A 145 13.23 -36.85 -2.17
C TYR A 145 13.19 -37.71 -0.91
N TYR A 146 14.32 -37.83 -0.20
CA TYR A 146 14.43 -38.61 1.03
C TYR A 146 14.12 -37.78 2.27
N ALA A 147 14.68 -36.58 2.38
CA ALA A 147 14.59 -35.78 3.60
C ALA A 147 13.29 -34.96 3.75
N MET A 148 12.56 -34.75 2.64
CA MET A 148 11.47 -33.77 2.54
C MET A 148 10.22 -34.37 1.86
N ASP A 149 9.94 -35.65 2.12
CA ASP A 149 8.68 -36.29 1.73
C ASP A 149 7.49 -35.65 2.50
N ARG A 150 6.32 -35.60 1.85
CA ARG A 150 5.06 -35.12 2.46
C ARG A 150 3.89 -36.08 2.26
N ASP A 151 4.11 -37.22 1.61
CA ASP A 151 3.10 -38.21 1.21
C ASP A 151 3.05 -39.43 2.16
N LYS A 152 3.69 -39.34 3.33
CA LYS A 152 3.88 -40.40 4.33
C LYS A 152 4.62 -41.62 3.77
N ARG A 153 5.57 -41.40 2.86
CA ARG A 153 6.46 -42.46 2.36
C ARG A 153 7.66 -42.61 3.30
N TRP A 154 7.44 -43.33 4.40
CA TRP A 154 8.40 -43.47 5.49
C TRP A 154 9.69 -44.20 5.11
N ASP A 155 9.67 -45.03 4.07
CA ASP A 155 10.85 -45.64 3.47
C ASP A 155 11.84 -44.59 2.95
N ARG A 156 11.36 -43.45 2.47
CA ARG A 156 12.19 -42.32 2.04
C ARG A 156 12.77 -41.57 3.22
N ILE A 157 11.93 -41.25 4.21
CA ILE A 157 12.36 -40.55 5.44
C ILE A 157 13.40 -41.38 6.20
N LYS A 158 13.25 -42.72 6.22
CA LYS A 158 14.23 -43.65 6.77
C LYS A 158 15.63 -43.38 6.21
N VAL A 159 15.77 -43.25 4.89
CA VAL A 159 17.08 -43.02 4.25
C VAL A 159 17.76 -41.76 4.79
N ALA A 160 17.03 -40.67 4.96
CA ALA A 160 17.58 -39.44 5.55
C ALA A 160 17.85 -39.60 7.05
N TYR A 161 16.92 -40.19 7.79
CA TYR A 161 17.05 -40.42 9.24
C TYR A 161 18.30 -41.24 9.59
N GLU A 162 18.49 -42.39 8.93
CA GLU A 162 19.63 -43.28 9.19
C GLU A 162 20.97 -42.64 8.79
N ALA A 163 20.97 -41.78 7.77
CA ALA A 163 22.14 -41.00 7.40
C ALA A 163 22.51 -39.94 8.44
N LEU A 164 21.52 -39.24 8.99
CA LEU A 164 21.74 -38.18 9.99
C LEU A 164 22.20 -38.75 11.35
N VAL A 165 21.64 -39.90 11.77
CA VAL A 165 21.90 -40.50 13.09
C VAL A 165 23.12 -41.42 13.08
N GLU A 166 23.21 -42.34 12.11
CA GLU A 166 24.28 -43.36 12.07
C GLU A 166 25.24 -43.22 10.89
N GLY A 167 25.08 -42.19 10.05
CA GLY A 167 25.92 -42.03 8.88
C GLY A 167 25.76 -43.14 7.85
N VAL A 168 24.56 -43.74 7.76
CA VAL A 168 24.23 -44.76 6.75
C VAL A 168 24.19 -44.11 5.37
N GLY A 169 25.26 -44.31 4.59
CA GLY A 169 25.45 -43.70 3.28
C GLY A 169 26.87 -43.93 2.75
N GLU A 170 27.16 -43.39 1.57
CA GLU A 170 28.52 -43.41 1.04
C GLU A 170 29.41 -42.49 1.88
N GLN A 171 30.53 -43.01 2.38
CA GLN A 171 31.50 -42.19 3.12
C GLN A 171 32.36 -41.41 2.12
N CYS A 172 32.56 -40.12 2.39
CA CYS A 172 33.33 -39.23 1.53
C CYS A 172 34.24 -38.32 2.37
N VAL A 173 35.44 -38.03 1.86
CA VAL A 173 36.30 -36.99 2.42
C VAL A 173 35.84 -35.62 1.91
N LEU A 174 35.90 -34.60 2.77
CA LEU A 174 35.32 -33.27 2.48
C LEU A 174 35.88 -32.65 1.18
N THR A 175 37.17 -32.86 0.89
CA THR A 175 37.83 -32.36 -0.32
C THR A 175 37.21 -32.87 -1.61
N ASN A 176 36.51 -34.01 -1.57
CA ASN A 176 35.92 -34.66 -2.74
C ASN A 176 34.39 -34.50 -2.78
N ALA A 177 33.81 -33.69 -1.90
CA ALA A 177 32.35 -33.55 -1.78
C ALA A 177 31.68 -33.12 -3.10
N VAL A 178 32.24 -32.11 -3.78
CA VAL A 178 31.71 -31.59 -5.06
C VAL A 178 31.92 -32.59 -6.20
N GLU A 179 33.10 -33.21 -6.26
CA GLU A 179 33.41 -34.25 -7.25
C GLU A 179 32.45 -35.43 -7.11
N LYS A 180 32.14 -35.83 -5.87
CA LYS A 180 31.21 -36.94 -5.61
C LYS A 180 29.81 -36.68 -6.14
N ILE A 181 29.28 -35.45 -6.01
CA ILE A 181 27.99 -35.10 -6.63
C ILE A 181 28.09 -35.15 -8.15
N THR A 182 29.19 -34.66 -8.73
CA THR A 182 29.45 -34.73 -10.18
C THR A 182 29.43 -36.17 -10.70
N GLU A 183 30.01 -37.13 -9.96
CA GLU A 183 29.93 -38.56 -10.26
C GLU A 183 28.47 -39.07 -10.23
N ARG A 184 27.65 -38.61 -9.27
CA ARG A 184 26.22 -38.97 -9.20
C ARG A 184 25.46 -38.45 -10.41
N TYR A 185 25.76 -37.25 -10.90
CA TYR A 185 25.16 -36.73 -12.13
C TYR A 185 25.50 -37.58 -13.34
N ALA A 186 26.76 -38.01 -13.48
CA ALA A 186 27.18 -38.91 -14.55
C ALA A 186 26.46 -40.28 -14.47
N ALA A 187 26.06 -40.71 -13.28
CA ALA A 187 25.24 -41.90 -13.04
C ALA A 187 23.72 -41.66 -13.15
N GLY A 188 23.28 -40.48 -13.63
CA GLY A 188 21.86 -40.13 -13.81
C GLY A 188 21.11 -39.81 -12.51
N GLN A 189 21.81 -39.64 -11.39
CA GLN A 189 21.23 -39.27 -10.11
C GLN A 189 21.38 -37.76 -9.88
N THR A 190 20.30 -37.01 -10.09
CA THR A 190 20.21 -35.56 -9.92
C THR A 190 19.96 -35.15 -8.46
N ASP A 191 20.02 -33.85 -8.18
CA ASP A 191 20.00 -33.26 -6.83
C ASP A 191 18.85 -33.74 -5.94
N GLU A 192 17.63 -33.77 -6.48
CA GLU A 192 16.43 -34.21 -5.76
C GLU A 192 16.59 -35.63 -5.21
N PHE A 193 17.32 -36.48 -5.94
CA PHE A 193 17.42 -37.92 -5.69
C PHE A 193 18.78 -38.37 -5.16
N LEU A 194 19.68 -37.46 -4.77
CA LEU A 194 20.98 -37.80 -4.20
C LEU A 194 20.82 -38.75 -3.01
N LYS A 195 21.41 -39.94 -3.09
CA LYS A 195 21.51 -40.85 -1.95
C LYS A 195 22.48 -40.27 -0.92
N PRO A 196 22.37 -40.63 0.37
CA PRO A 196 23.19 -40.01 1.40
C PRO A 196 24.70 -40.15 1.16
N ILE A 197 25.40 -39.02 1.25
CA ILE A 197 26.86 -38.92 1.32
C ILE A 197 27.19 -38.40 2.73
N CYS A 198 27.99 -39.14 3.47
CA CYS A 198 28.34 -38.86 4.86
C CYS A 198 29.82 -38.54 4.99
N PHE A 199 30.16 -37.60 5.88
CA PHE A 199 31.53 -37.12 6.06
C PHE A 199 32.11 -37.58 7.41
N SER A 200 32.22 -36.68 8.40
CA SER A 200 32.78 -37.02 9.71
C SER A 200 31.78 -37.79 10.57
N LYS A 201 32.28 -38.81 11.30
CA LYS A 201 31.49 -39.48 12.36
C LYS A 201 31.08 -38.51 13.47
N GLU A 202 31.85 -37.45 13.71
CA GLU A 202 31.51 -36.41 14.68
C GLU A 202 30.28 -35.60 14.28
N ALA A 203 29.92 -35.58 12.99
CA ALA A 203 28.81 -34.80 12.46
C ALA A 203 27.46 -35.53 12.54
N ARG A 204 27.42 -36.75 13.08
CA ARG A 204 26.18 -37.49 13.37
C ARG A 204 25.42 -36.81 14.51
N VAL A 205 24.09 -36.87 14.47
CA VAL A 205 23.25 -36.39 15.57
C VAL A 205 23.37 -37.35 16.76
N GLN A 206 23.78 -36.84 17.92
CA GLN A 206 24.01 -37.62 19.14
C GLN A 206 23.08 -37.18 20.28
N ASP A 207 23.13 -37.92 21.38
CA ASP A 207 22.35 -37.62 22.57
C ASP A 207 22.64 -36.21 23.09
N ASN A 208 21.59 -35.49 23.45
CA ASN A 208 21.60 -34.11 23.97
C ASN A 208 22.08 -33.05 22.96
N ASP A 209 22.26 -33.40 21.69
CA ASP A 209 22.58 -32.43 20.64
C ASP A 209 21.38 -31.49 20.37
N THR A 210 21.69 -30.32 19.83
CA THR A 210 20.68 -29.35 19.39
C THR A 210 20.50 -29.45 17.87
N LEU A 211 19.25 -29.48 17.40
CA LEU A 211 18.90 -29.59 15.99
C LEU A 211 17.98 -28.43 15.58
N VAL A 212 18.38 -27.67 14.57
CA VAL A 212 17.62 -26.57 13.99
C VAL A 212 17.27 -26.93 12.55
N PHE A 213 15.98 -27.05 12.27
CA PHE A 213 15.49 -27.16 10.91
C PHE A 213 15.24 -25.75 10.33
N PHE A 214 16.00 -25.36 9.32
CA PHE A 214 16.00 -23.97 8.83
C PHE A 214 15.04 -23.71 7.65
N ASN A 215 14.31 -24.73 7.19
CA ASN A 215 13.24 -24.56 6.20
C ASN A 215 12.08 -23.77 6.82
N TYR A 216 11.56 -22.75 6.15
CA TYR A 216 10.40 -21.97 6.63
C TYR A 216 9.07 -22.48 6.09
N ARG A 217 9.06 -23.34 5.06
CA ARG A 217 7.82 -23.97 4.57
C ARG A 217 7.58 -25.32 5.25
N ALA A 218 6.43 -25.41 5.91
CA ALA A 218 6.10 -26.48 6.85
C ALA A 218 5.84 -27.87 6.25
N ASP A 219 5.13 -27.94 5.12
CA ASP A 219 4.48 -29.17 4.63
C ASP A 219 5.45 -30.36 4.49
N ARG A 220 6.64 -30.12 3.94
CA ARG A 220 7.68 -31.14 3.72
C ARG A 220 8.60 -31.40 4.91
N MET A 221 8.56 -30.56 5.94
CA MET A 221 9.42 -30.73 7.12
C MET A 221 8.77 -31.54 8.23
N ARG A 222 7.44 -31.70 8.20
CA ARG A 222 6.67 -32.37 9.25
C ARG A 222 7.15 -33.79 9.53
N GLN A 223 7.46 -34.57 8.50
CA GLN A 223 7.77 -36.00 8.68
C GLN A 223 9.11 -36.21 9.37
N LEU A 224 10.21 -35.71 8.80
CA LEU A 224 11.54 -35.89 9.39
C LEU A 224 11.64 -35.24 10.77
N THR A 225 11.06 -34.05 10.95
CA THR A 225 11.02 -33.38 12.26
C THR A 225 10.27 -34.21 13.30
N ALA A 226 9.14 -34.84 12.93
CA ALA A 226 8.41 -35.72 13.84
C ALA A 226 9.21 -36.97 14.23
N CYS A 227 9.98 -37.56 13.30
CA CYS A 227 10.87 -38.69 13.59
C CYS A 227 11.98 -38.27 14.56
N MET A 228 12.68 -37.17 14.28
CA MET A 228 13.77 -36.68 15.13
C MET A 228 13.28 -36.24 16.51
N GLY A 229 12.04 -35.76 16.62
CA GLY A 229 11.44 -35.35 17.89
C GLY A 229 10.71 -36.45 18.66
N GLY A 230 10.78 -37.70 18.22
CA GLY A 230 10.12 -38.83 18.89
C GLY A 230 8.59 -38.77 18.85
N LEU A 231 8.01 -38.01 17.92
CA LEU A 231 6.56 -37.88 17.72
C LEU A 231 6.00 -38.93 16.74
N GLN A 232 6.89 -39.57 15.97
CA GLN A 232 6.56 -40.64 15.04
C GLN A 232 7.09 -41.98 15.56
N ASN A 233 6.31 -43.05 15.43
CA ASN A 233 6.78 -44.39 15.75
C ASN A 233 7.85 -44.83 14.74
N LEU A 234 9.10 -45.04 15.20
CA LEU A 234 10.20 -45.46 14.34
C LEU A 234 9.99 -46.85 13.72
N GLY A 235 9.14 -47.69 14.32
CA GLY A 235 8.70 -48.95 13.71
C GLY A 235 8.04 -48.74 12.34
N ASP A 236 7.33 -47.63 12.14
CA ASP A 236 6.67 -47.29 10.87
C ASP A 236 7.68 -46.89 9.78
N LEU A 237 8.89 -46.48 10.17
CA LEU A 237 10.00 -46.24 9.26
C LEU A 237 10.68 -47.56 8.87
N GLY A 238 10.52 -48.63 9.65
CA GLY A 238 11.24 -49.89 9.46
C GLY A 238 12.75 -49.77 9.72
N THR A 239 13.17 -48.88 10.63
CA THR A 239 14.57 -48.74 11.06
C THR A 239 14.82 -49.43 12.41
N ASN A 240 16.03 -49.98 12.58
CA ASN A 240 16.51 -50.52 13.85
C ASN A 240 17.43 -49.52 14.59
N ILE A 241 17.62 -48.32 14.03
CA ILE A 241 18.44 -47.27 14.63
C ILE A 241 17.59 -46.51 15.66
N ALA A 242 18.10 -46.44 16.88
CA ALA A 242 17.42 -45.77 17.98
C ALA A 242 17.48 -44.24 17.83
N LEU A 243 16.44 -43.56 18.32
CA LEU A 243 16.44 -42.10 18.39
C LEU A 243 17.46 -41.63 19.45
N PRO A 244 18.35 -40.68 19.12
CA PRO A 244 19.15 -40.02 20.13
C PRO A 244 18.27 -39.36 21.20
N GLN A 245 18.65 -39.51 22.46
CA GLN A 245 17.88 -39.03 23.59
C GLN A 245 18.18 -37.57 23.91
N GLY A 246 17.22 -36.84 24.48
CA GLY A 246 17.44 -35.48 24.96
C GLY A 246 17.65 -34.42 23.86
N LEU A 247 17.28 -34.71 22.60
CA LEU A 247 17.42 -33.76 21.50
C LEU A 247 16.65 -32.46 21.74
N ARG A 248 17.32 -31.33 21.51
CA ARG A 248 16.72 -29.99 21.55
C ARG A 248 16.39 -29.56 20.13
N ILE A 249 15.12 -29.68 19.74
CA ILE A 249 14.70 -29.40 18.36
C ILE A 249 14.06 -28.03 18.27
N TYR A 250 14.51 -27.26 17.27
CA TYR A 250 13.98 -25.96 16.90
C TYR A 250 13.57 -25.97 15.43
N THR A 251 12.54 -25.23 15.09
CA THR A 251 12.07 -25.06 13.71
C THR A 251 12.11 -23.60 13.31
N MET A 252 12.41 -23.31 12.03
CA MET A 252 12.44 -21.93 11.55
C MET A 252 11.08 -21.25 11.72
N THR A 253 10.00 -21.92 11.32
CA THR A 253 8.60 -21.47 11.42
C THR A 253 7.75 -22.57 12.05
N GLN A 254 6.45 -22.34 12.21
CA GLN A 254 5.54 -23.36 12.72
C GLN A 254 5.29 -24.45 11.67
N TYR A 255 5.79 -25.66 11.91
CA TYR A 255 5.52 -26.78 11.01
C TYR A 255 4.14 -27.39 11.22
N LYS A 256 3.73 -27.53 12.49
CA LYS A 256 2.46 -28.09 12.89
C LYS A 256 2.11 -27.58 14.29
N LYS A 257 0.84 -27.24 14.54
CA LYS A 257 0.40 -26.61 15.81
C LYS A 257 0.63 -27.52 17.02
N GLU A 258 0.56 -28.82 16.81
CA GLU A 258 0.73 -29.85 17.84
C GLU A 258 2.20 -30.16 18.17
N PHE A 259 3.17 -29.65 17.40
CA PHE A 259 4.58 -29.89 17.69
C PHE A 259 5.04 -29.04 18.88
N PRO A 260 5.75 -29.63 19.87
CA PRO A 260 6.19 -28.92 21.07
C PRO A 260 7.49 -28.12 20.87
N PHE A 261 8.01 -28.06 19.64
CA PHE A 261 9.33 -27.49 19.34
C PHE A 261 9.28 -25.96 19.37
N PRO A 262 10.25 -25.28 19.99
CA PRO A 262 10.38 -23.83 19.89
C PRO A 262 10.58 -23.37 18.44
N ILE A 263 9.96 -22.24 18.11
CA ILE A 263 9.89 -21.72 16.74
C ILE A 263 10.67 -20.41 16.65
N LEU A 264 11.69 -20.35 15.78
CA LEU A 264 12.54 -19.15 15.64
C LEU A 264 11.76 -17.93 15.15
N PHE A 265 10.83 -18.15 14.22
CA PHE A 265 9.92 -17.13 13.65
C PHE A 265 8.46 -17.59 13.83
N PRO A 266 7.85 -17.34 15.01
CA PRO A 266 6.49 -17.81 15.28
C PRO A 266 5.47 -17.12 14.37
N PRO A 267 4.31 -17.73 14.09
CA PRO A 267 3.23 -17.10 13.32
C PRO A 267 2.84 -15.76 13.95
N VAL A 268 2.60 -14.75 13.12
CA VAL A 268 2.17 -13.43 13.57
C VAL A 268 0.65 -13.37 13.45
N THR A 269 -0.04 -13.09 14.55
CA THR A 269 -1.46 -12.72 14.50
C THR A 269 -1.57 -11.24 14.12
N HIS A 270 -2.29 -10.94 13.05
CA HIS A 270 -2.49 -9.58 12.59
C HIS A 270 -3.67 -8.93 13.32
N LYS A 271 -3.37 -8.10 14.32
CA LYS A 271 -4.38 -7.31 15.05
C LYS A 271 -4.79 -6.07 14.28
N ASN A 272 -6.02 -5.64 14.52
CA ASN A 272 -6.65 -4.46 13.95
C ASN A 272 -6.55 -4.44 12.41
N VAL A 273 -6.79 -5.60 11.78
CA VAL A 273 -7.15 -5.66 10.36
C VAL A 273 -8.50 -4.96 10.17
N LEU A 274 -8.84 -4.57 8.94
CA LEU A 274 -10.03 -3.79 8.64
C LEU A 274 -11.30 -4.43 9.23
N ALA A 275 -11.50 -5.72 9.00
CA ALA A 275 -12.68 -6.42 9.53
C ALA A 275 -12.75 -6.42 11.06
N GLU A 276 -11.64 -6.67 11.75
CA GLU A 276 -11.58 -6.58 13.21
C GLU A 276 -11.90 -5.16 13.68
N TRP A 277 -11.30 -4.16 13.05
CA TRP A 277 -11.43 -2.77 13.45
C TRP A 277 -12.85 -2.23 13.24
N LEU A 278 -13.51 -2.60 12.15
CA LEU A 278 -14.93 -2.28 11.92
C LEU A 278 -15.80 -2.87 13.05
N SER A 279 -15.56 -4.13 13.41
CA SER A 279 -16.29 -4.81 14.49
C SER A 279 -16.06 -4.14 15.85
N VAL A 280 -14.81 -3.78 16.17
CA VAL A 280 -14.44 -3.02 17.38
C VAL A 280 -15.14 -1.65 17.42
N LYS A 281 -15.44 -1.05 16.26
CA LYS A 281 -16.20 0.20 16.14
C LYS A 281 -17.71 0.00 16.03
N GLY A 282 -18.22 -1.22 16.15
CA GLY A 282 -19.64 -1.54 16.04
C GLY A 282 -20.21 -1.32 14.63
N VAL A 283 -19.36 -1.42 13.61
CA VAL A 283 -19.74 -1.24 12.21
C VAL A 283 -20.01 -2.59 11.58
N LYS A 284 -21.27 -2.80 11.20
CA LYS A 284 -21.69 -4.01 10.49
C LYS A 284 -21.03 -4.10 9.11
N GLN A 285 -20.62 -5.31 8.75
CA GLN A 285 -19.94 -5.57 7.50
C GLN A 285 -20.45 -6.83 6.80
N PHE A 286 -20.33 -6.84 5.48
CA PHE A 286 -20.73 -7.97 4.64
C PHE A 286 -19.66 -8.31 3.61
N HIS A 287 -19.27 -9.59 3.53
CA HIS A 287 -18.27 -10.10 2.61
C HIS A 287 -18.90 -11.13 1.67
N CYS A 288 -18.66 -11.02 0.35
CA CYS A 288 -19.24 -11.93 -0.63
C CYS A 288 -18.25 -12.30 -1.74
N ALA A 289 -18.19 -13.58 -2.08
CA ALA A 289 -17.47 -14.03 -3.27
C ALA A 289 -18.07 -15.34 -3.77
N GLU A 290 -17.70 -15.70 -4.99
CA GLU A 290 -17.89 -17.07 -5.44
C GLU A 290 -16.84 -18.03 -4.86
N THR A 291 -17.03 -19.34 -5.05
CA THR A 291 -16.30 -20.41 -4.33
C THR A 291 -14.78 -20.26 -4.41
N GLU A 292 -14.24 -19.97 -5.59
CA GLU A 292 -12.79 -19.83 -5.81
C GLU A 292 -12.15 -18.70 -4.99
N LYS A 293 -12.91 -17.64 -4.69
CA LYS A 293 -12.40 -16.46 -3.98
C LYS A 293 -13.00 -16.28 -2.58
N TYR A 294 -13.78 -17.24 -2.09
CA TYR A 294 -14.43 -17.17 -0.77
C TYR A 294 -13.42 -17.11 0.39
N ALA A 295 -12.39 -17.97 0.39
CA ALA A 295 -11.34 -17.92 1.41
C ALA A 295 -10.57 -16.58 1.39
N HIS A 296 -10.47 -15.94 0.22
CA HIS A 296 -9.75 -14.69 0.04
C HIS A 296 -10.46 -13.51 0.68
N VAL A 297 -11.78 -13.41 0.49
CA VAL A 297 -12.59 -12.36 1.13
C VAL A 297 -12.90 -12.61 2.60
N THR A 298 -12.60 -13.81 3.11
CA THR A 298 -12.83 -14.20 4.51
C THR A 298 -11.51 -14.42 5.24
N PHE A 299 -10.95 -15.63 5.20
CA PHE A 299 -9.74 -16.03 5.91
C PHE A 299 -8.56 -15.07 5.68
N PHE A 300 -8.20 -14.78 4.43
CA PHE A 300 -7.04 -13.93 4.12
C PHE A 300 -7.29 -12.45 4.43
N PHE A 301 -8.43 -11.91 4.01
CA PHE A 301 -8.83 -10.53 4.31
C PHE A 301 -8.90 -10.25 5.83
N ASN A 302 -9.30 -11.26 6.61
CA ASN A 302 -9.35 -11.19 8.07
C ASN A 302 -8.00 -11.46 8.77
N GLY A 303 -6.89 -11.47 8.04
CA GLY A 303 -5.56 -11.62 8.63
C GLY A 303 -5.18 -13.07 8.95
N GLY A 304 -5.72 -14.05 8.23
CA GLY A 304 -5.53 -15.48 8.47
C GLY A 304 -6.45 -16.05 9.54
N ARG A 305 -7.67 -15.49 9.68
CA ARG A 305 -8.66 -15.88 10.69
C ARG A 305 -9.88 -16.51 10.02
N GLU A 306 -10.17 -17.77 10.38
CA GLU A 306 -11.32 -18.51 9.85
C GLU A 306 -12.65 -17.99 10.40
N GLU A 307 -12.75 -17.79 11.72
CA GLU A 307 -13.97 -17.31 12.37
C GLU A 307 -14.30 -15.87 11.96
N PRO A 308 -15.57 -15.56 11.62
CA PRO A 308 -16.01 -14.19 11.39
C PRO A 308 -15.87 -13.35 12.67
N PHE A 309 -15.59 -12.06 12.51
CA PHE A 309 -15.67 -11.11 13.61
C PHE A 309 -17.13 -10.83 14.00
N ALA A 310 -17.34 -10.18 15.14
CA ALA A 310 -18.68 -9.72 15.50
C ALA A 310 -19.23 -8.76 14.44
N ASP A 311 -20.54 -8.84 14.14
CA ASP A 311 -21.19 -8.02 13.11
C ASP A 311 -20.63 -8.19 11.67
N GLU A 312 -19.91 -9.29 11.42
CA GLU A 312 -19.48 -9.72 10.08
C GLU A 312 -20.39 -10.84 9.56
N ASP A 313 -21.13 -10.54 8.50
CA ASP A 313 -21.90 -11.52 7.74
C ASP A 313 -21.19 -11.88 6.43
N ARG A 314 -21.34 -13.13 5.99
CA ARG A 314 -20.67 -13.67 4.80
C ARG A 314 -21.67 -14.40 3.93
N ASP A 315 -21.53 -14.25 2.62
CA ASP A 315 -22.23 -15.09 1.65
C ASP A 315 -21.28 -15.72 0.62
N LEU A 316 -21.64 -16.94 0.22
CA LEU A 316 -20.93 -17.74 -0.77
C LEU A 316 -21.84 -17.97 -1.97
N VAL A 317 -21.36 -17.55 -3.14
CA VAL A 317 -22.00 -17.90 -4.42
C VAL A 317 -21.30 -19.14 -4.99
N PRO A 318 -22.03 -20.19 -5.44
CA PRO A 318 -21.38 -21.35 -6.06
C PRO A 318 -20.69 -20.95 -7.37
N SER A 319 -19.40 -21.29 -7.51
CA SER A 319 -18.71 -21.22 -8.81
C SER A 319 -19.27 -22.29 -9.76
N PRO A 320 -19.20 -22.08 -11.08
CA PRO A 320 -19.69 -23.08 -12.04
C PRO A 320 -18.87 -24.37 -11.96
N LYS A 321 -19.54 -25.50 -12.16
CA LYS A 321 -18.91 -26.83 -12.09
C LYS A 321 -18.32 -27.22 -13.44
N VAL A 322 -17.24 -26.56 -13.83
CA VAL A 322 -16.49 -26.81 -15.07
C VAL A 322 -15.07 -27.26 -14.78
N ALA A 323 -14.44 -27.95 -15.74
CA ALA A 323 -13.06 -28.43 -15.58
C ALA A 323 -12.04 -27.28 -15.59
N THR A 324 -12.24 -26.31 -16.48
CA THR A 324 -11.48 -25.07 -16.59
C THR A 324 -12.46 -23.94 -16.92
N TYR A 325 -12.19 -22.74 -16.40
CA TYR A 325 -13.17 -21.64 -16.44
C TYR A 325 -13.28 -20.94 -17.80
N ASP A 326 -12.40 -21.23 -18.77
CA ASP A 326 -12.59 -20.82 -20.16
C ASP A 326 -13.86 -21.40 -20.81
N LEU A 327 -14.41 -22.49 -20.25
CA LEU A 327 -15.67 -23.09 -20.70
C LEU A 327 -16.90 -22.27 -20.25
N GLU A 328 -16.79 -21.54 -19.14
CA GLU A 328 -17.82 -20.64 -18.63
C GLU A 328 -17.19 -19.32 -18.14
N PRO A 329 -16.72 -18.45 -19.07
CA PRO A 329 -15.83 -17.35 -18.72
C PRO A 329 -16.46 -16.24 -17.87
N ALA A 330 -17.78 -16.09 -17.93
CA ALA A 330 -18.50 -15.15 -17.08
C ALA A 330 -18.51 -15.58 -15.60
N MET A 331 -18.15 -16.84 -15.32
CA MET A 331 -18.28 -17.50 -14.02
C MET A 331 -19.60 -17.14 -13.35
N ASN A 332 -19.61 -16.79 -12.06
CA ASN A 332 -20.81 -16.34 -11.38
C ASN A 332 -20.76 -14.86 -11.00
N CYS A 333 -20.16 -14.02 -11.87
CA CYS A 333 -20.13 -12.57 -11.68
C CYS A 333 -21.53 -11.96 -11.50
N SER A 334 -22.54 -12.47 -12.20
CA SER A 334 -23.92 -11.99 -12.01
C SER A 334 -24.47 -12.34 -10.62
N GLY A 335 -24.28 -13.57 -10.15
CA GLY A 335 -24.78 -14.00 -8.85
C GLY A 335 -24.13 -13.24 -7.70
N VAL A 336 -22.81 -12.99 -7.77
CA VAL A 336 -22.12 -12.14 -6.79
C VAL A 336 -22.67 -10.71 -6.82
N ALA A 337 -22.89 -10.14 -8.02
CA ALA A 337 -23.49 -8.80 -8.12
C ALA A 337 -24.91 -8.74 -7.55
N ASP A 338 -25.73 -9.75 -7.80
CA ASP A 338 -27.10 -9.85 -7.29
C ASP A 338 -27.12 -9.83 -5.76
N MET A 339 -26.27 -10.64 -5.12
CA MET A 339 -26.13 -10.68 -3.66
C MET A 339 -25.69 -9.33 -3.08
N VAL A 340 -24.67 -8.70 -3.67
CA VAL A 340 -24.18 -7.40 -3.22
C VAL A 340 -25.25 -6.31 -3.37
N ILE A 341 -25.95 -6.29 -4.51
CA ILE A 341 -27.03 -5.32 -4.77
C ILE A 341 -28.18 -5.51 -3.78
N GLU A 342 -28.52 -6.75 -3.41
CA GLU A 342 -29.51 -7.03 -2.38
C GLU A 342 -29.10 -6.41 -1.03
N GLN A 343 -27.86 -6.62 -0.59
CA GLN A 343 -27.38 -6.06 0.66
C GLN A 343 -27.34 -4.52 0.64
N ILE A 344 -26.94 -3.91 -0.48
CA ILE A 344 -27.00 -2.45 -0.67
C ILE A 344 -28.44 -1.94 -0.52
N LYS A 345 -29.43 -2.61 -1.12
CA LYS A 345 -30.85 -2.23 -1.02
C LYS A 345 -31.38 -2.33 0.40
N ARG A 346 -30.90 -3.30 1.19
CA ARG A 346 -31.28 -3.48 2.60
C ARG A 346 -30.74 -2.38 3.50
N CYS A 347 -29.64 -1.71 3.11
CA CYS A 347 -29.01 -0.62 3.86
C CYS A 347 -28.64 -1.01 5.32
N VAL A 348 -28.32 -2.28 5.56
CA VAL A 348 -27.97 -2.81 6.90
C VAL A 348 -26.48 -2.63 7.20
N TYR A 349 -25.62 -2.80 6.20
CA TYR A 349 -24.17 -2.84 6.36
C TYR A 349 -23.53 -1.55 5.86
N PRO A 350 -22.88 -0.74 6.72
CA PRO A 350 -22.10 0.40 6.27
C PRO A 350 -20.88 0.03 5.40
N PHE A 351 -20.33 -1.17 5.57
CA PHE A 351 -19.25 -1.70 4.74
C PHE A 351 -19.69 -2.99 4.03
N ILE A 352 -19.56 -3.02 2.70
CA ILE A 352 -19.83 -4.18 1.87
C ILE A 352 -18.63 -4.37 0.95
N MET A 353 -18.11 -5.58 0.87
CA MET A 353 -17.04 -5.94 -0.05
C MET A 353 -17.37 -7.22 -0.81
N CYS A 354 -16.85 -7.32 -2.03
CA CYS A 354 -16.94 -8.55 -2.80
C CYS A 354 -15.71 -8.78 -3.67
N ASN A 355 -15.52 -10.02 -4.12
CA ASN A 355 -14.54 -10.39 -5.12
C ASN A 355 -15.24 -10.95 -6.38
N PHE A 356 -14.81 -10.49 -7.55
CA PHE A 356 -15.13 -11.09 -8.84
C PHE A 356 -13.94 -11.92 -9.33
N ALA A 357 -14.11 -13.24 -9.37
CA ALA A 357 -13.02 -14.19 -9.63
C ALA A 357 -12.63 -14.31 -11.11
N ALA A 358 -13.55 -13.97 -12.02
CA ALA A 358 -13.46 -14.31 -13.44
C ALA A 358 -12.17 -13.87 -14.15
N PRO A 359 -11.68 -12.61 -14.00
CA PRO A 359 -10.47 -12.18 -14.71
C PRO A 359 -9.24 -13.04 -14.37
N ASP A 360 -9.14 -13.49 -13.12
CA ASP A 360 -7.98 -14.27 -12.66
C ASP A 360 -8.11 -15.76 -13.02
N MET A 361 -9.24 -16.37 -12.65
CA MET A 361 -9.46 -17.80 -12.85
C MET A 361 -9.50 -18.18 -14.33
N VAL A 362 -10.07 -17.31 -15.17
CA VAL A 362 -10.04 -17.47 -16.63
C VAL A 362 -8.68 -17.05 -17.20
N GLY A 363 -8.02 -16.05 -16.61
CA GLY A 363 -6.67 -15.63 -16.98
C GLY A 363 -5.65 -16.79 -16.92
N HIS A 364 -5.75 -17.65 -15.90
CA HIS A 364 -4.91 -18.84 -15.76
C HIS A 364 -5.01 -19.87 -16.90
N THR A 365 -6.04 -19.81 -17.74
CA THR A 365 -6.18 -20.68 -18.92
C THR A 365 -5.26 -20.27 -20.06
N GLY A 366 -4.80 -19.00 -20.07
CA GLY A 366 -4.05 -18.41 -21.17
C GLY A 366 -4.88 -18.19 -22.45
N GLU A 367 -6.20 -18.39 -22.38
CA GLU A 367 -7.11 -18.24 -23.53
C GLU A 367 -7.61 -16.79 -23.62
N PHE A 368 -7.09 -16.04 -24.60
CA PHE A 368 -7.39 -14.61 -24.74
C PHE A 368 -8.88 -14.30 -24.92
N GLY A 369 -9.57 -15.04 -25.81
CA GLY A 369 -11.00 -14.82 -26.09
C GLY A 369 -11.88 -14.97 -24.84
N PRO A 370 -11.81 -16.12 -24.13
CA PRO A 370 -12.44 -16.31 -22.83
C PRO A 370 -12.09 -15.23 -21.80
N ALA A 371 -10.83 -14.83 -21.67
CA ALA A 371 -10.42 -13.79 -20.73
C ALA A 371 -11.06 -12.42 -21.02
N VAL A 372 -11.30 -12.08 -22.29
CA VAL A 372 -12.06 -10.88 -22.68
C VAL A 372 -13.50 -10.97 -22.17
N ILE A 373 -14.18 -12.10 -22.37
CA ILE A 373 -15.56 -12.31 -21.91
C ILE A 373 -15.63 -12.23 -20.37
N ALA A 374 -14.65 -12.78 -19.67
CA ALA A 374 -14.53 -12.69 -18.21
C ALA A 374 -14.45 -11.24 -17.71
N CYS A 375 -13.63 -10.42 -18.36
CA CYS A 375 -13.51 -8.99 -18.08
C CYS A 375 -14.80 -8.22 -18.39
N GLU A 376 -15.47 -8.50 -19.52
CA GLU A 376 -16.74 -7.86 -19.90
C GLU A 376 -17.89 -8.20 -18.93
N ALA A 377 -17.96 -9.46 -18.48
CA ALA A 377 -18.91 -9.90 -17.46
C ALA A 377 -18.66 -9.21 -16.12
N THR A 378 -17.39 -9.05 -15.75
CA THR A 378 -16.97 -8.34 -14.54
C THR A 378 -17.32 -6.85 -14.62
N ASP A 379 -17.07 -6.19 -15.75
CA ASP A 379 -17.45 -4.78 -15.96
C ASP A 379 -18.97 -4.58 -15.87
N THR A 380 -19.74 -5.48 -16.49
CA THR A 380 -21.21 -5.47 -16.41
C THR A 380 -21.68 -5.58 -14.95
N ALA A 381 -21.10 -6.49 -14.18
CA ALA A 381 -21.40 -6.66 -12.75
C ALA A 381 -21.06 -5.40 -11.92
N ILE A 382 -19.88 -4.81 -12.14
CA ILE A 382 -19.45 -3.55 -11.51
C ILE A 382 -20.42 -2.41 -11.84
N GLY A 383 -20.84 -2.28 -13.11
CA GLY A 383 -21.80 -1.27 -13.55
C GLY A 383 -23.14 -1.36 -12.84
N ARG A 384 -23.64 -2.59 -12.64
CA ARG A 384 -24.89 -2.83 -11.89
C ARG A 384 -24.76 -2.46 -10.41
N ILE A 385 -23.65 -2.81 -9.77
CA ILE A 385 -23.37 -2.42 -8.37
C ILE A 385 -23.24 -0.90 -8.26
N PHE A 386 -22.57 -0.23 -9.21
CA PHE A 386 -22.43 1.22 -9.24
C PHE A 386 -23.77 1.95 -9.24
N GLU A 387 -24.72 1.52 -10.08
CA GLU A 387 -26.06 2.11 -10.11
C GLU A 387 -26.83 1.87 -8.80
N ALA A 388 -26.69 0.69 -8.19
CA ALA A 388 -27.27 0.42 -6.87
C ALA A 388 -26.65 1.33 -5.79
N CYS A 389 -25.33 1.48 -5.76
CA CYS A 389 -24.63 2.36 -4.83
C CYS A 389 -25.11 3.81 -4.96
N LYS A 390 -25.20 4.31 -6.20
CA LYS A 390 -25.68 5.66 -6.50
C LYS A 390 -27.11 5.88 -6.02
N LYS A 391 -27.99 4.89 -6.20
CA LYS A 391 -29.40 4.95 -5.77
C LYS A 391 -29.54 4.92 -4.24
N HIS A 392 -28.70 4.19 -3.55
CA HIS A 392 -28.82 3.94 -2.10
C HIS A 392 -27.79 4.72 -1.24
N GLY A 393 -27.03 5.63 -1.84
CA GLY A 393 -26.12 6.52 -1.11
C GLY A 393 -24.79 5.89 -0.67
N TYR A 394 -24.39 4.76 -1.27
CA TYR A 394 -23.10 4.13 -1.02
C TYR A 394 -22.00 4.74 -1.90
N VAL A 395 -20.76 4.74 -1.39
CA VAL A 395 -19.56 5.07 -2.15
C VAL A 395 -18.94 3.76 -2.65
N LEU A 396 -18.99 3.53 -3.96
CA LEU A 396 -18.26 2.44 -4.59
C LEU A 396 -16.77 2.79 -4.70
N MET A 397 -15.92 1.88 -4.26
CA MET A 397 -14.49 1.82 -4.57
C MET A 397 -14.21 0.53 -5.34
N VAL A 398 -13.41 0.60 -6.40
CA VAL A 398 -13.03 -0.58 -7.21
C VAL A 398 -11.52 -0.69 -7.22
N THR A 399 -10.99 -1.87 -6.89
CA THR A 399 -9.56 -2.21 -6.97
C THR A 399 -9.37 -3.67 -7.37
N ALA A 400 -8.12 -4.10 -7.50
CA ALA A 400 -7.75 -5.50 -7.68
C ALA A 400 -6.64 -5.87 -6.68
N ASP A 401 -6.47 -7.16 -6.44
CA ASP A 401 -5.46 -7.74 -5.55
C ASP A 401 -4.13 -8.00 -6.27
N HIS A 402 -4.14 -8.21 -7.59
CA HIS A 402 -2.97 -8.27 -8.48
C HIS A 402 -3.41 -8.19 -9.96
N GLY A 403 -2.44 -8.30 -10.89
CA GLY A 403 -2.70 -8.45 -12.33
C GLY A 403 -2.68 -9.92 -12.79
N ASN A 404 -3.34 -10.19 -13.92
CA ASN A 404 -3.35 -11.46 -14.66
C ASN A 404 -3.88 -11.21 -16.09
N ALA A 405 -5.19 -10.95 -16.22
CA ALA A 405 -5.91 -10.85 -17.50
C ALA A 405 -5.39 -9.79 -18.49
N GLU A 406 -4.61 -8.81 -18.02
CA GLU A 406 -4.02 -7.79 -18.89
C GLU A 406 -2.81 -8.30 -19.69
N LYS A 407 -2.27 -9.48 -19.35
CA LYS A 407 -1.22 -10.16 -20.11
C LYS A 407 -1.55 -11.64 -20.31
N MET A 408 -2.20 -11.93 -21.43
CA MET A 408 -2.61 -13.30 -21.82
C MET A 408 -1.65 -13.98 -22.81
N ILE A 409 -0.75 -13.22 -23.42
CA ILE A 409 0.17 -13.69 -24.46
C ILE A 409 1.60 -13.34 -24.02
N ALA A 410 2.49 -14.33 -24.08
CA ALA A 410 3.91 -14.19 -23.76
C ALA A 410 4.69 -13.55 -24.93
N GLU A 411 5.94 -13.17 -24.69
CA GLU A 411 6.76 -12.48 -25.70
C GLU A 411 7.06 -13.35 -26.93
N ASP A 412 7.08 -14.68 -26.76
CA ASP A 412 7.24 -15.67 -27.82
C ASP A 412 5.94 -15.99 -28.58
N GLY A 413 4.83 -15.31 -28.23
CA GLY A 413 3.50 -15.55 -28.78
C GLY A 413 2.74 -16.72 -28.14
N GLY A 414 3.34 -17.42 -27.17
CA GLY A 414 2.71 -18.48 -26.40
C GLY A 414 1.69 -17.96 -25.38
N LYS A 415 0.98 -18.89 -24.74
CA LYS A 415 0.03 -18.54 -23.67
C LYS A 415 0.76 -18.04 -22.43
N HIS A 416 0.29 -16.94 -21.86
CA HIS A 416 0.71 -16.48 -20.54
C HIS A 416 -0.39 -16.81 -19.53
N THR A 417 -0.09 -17.72 -18.59
CA THR A 417 -1.05 -18.25 -17.60
C THR A 417 -0.76 -17.78 -16.18
N ALA A 418 0.28 -17.00 -15.97
CA ALA A 418 0.71 -16.53 -14.65
C ALA A 418 0.15 -15.14 -14.34
N HIS A 419 0.18 -14.76 -13.06
CA HIS A 419 -0.05 -13.38 -12.65
C HIS A 419 1.06 -12.45 -13.19
N THR A 420 0.89 -11.15 -12.97
CA THR A 420 1.86 -10.14 -13.40
C THR A 420 2.34 -9.25 -12.26
N CYS A 421 3.32 -8.40 -12.56
CA CYS A 421 3.82 -7.35 -11.69
C CYS A 421 3.18 -5.98 -11.99
N ASN A 422 2.11 -5.93 -12.80
CA ASN A 422 1.46 -4.67 -13.14
C ASN A 422 0.77 -4.03 -11.91
N LYS A 423 0.67 -2.70 -11.92
CA LYS A 423 -0.10 -1.97 -10.91
C LYS A 423 -1.60 -2.18 -11.12
N VAL A 424 -2.35 -2.18 -10.03
CA VAL A 424 -3.80 -2.37 -10.02
C VAL A 424 -4.54 -1.02 -9.93
N PRO A 425 -5.75 -0.89 -10.48
CA PRO A 425 -6.54 0.33 -10.34
C PRO A 425 -7.02 0.51 -8.90
N PHE A 426 -7.23 1.75 -8.47
CA PHE A 426 -8.01 2.08 -7.27
C PHE A 426 -8.86 3.31 -7.53
N THR A 427 -10.17 3.10 -7.66
CA THR A 427 -11.13 4.14 -8.03
C THR A 427 -12.04 4.50 -6.87
N CYS A 428 -12.65 5.69 -6.94
CA CYS A 428 -13.68 6.09 -5.99
C CYS A 428 -14.79 6.86 -6.70
N SER A 429 -16.03 6.36 -6.62
CA SER A 429 -17.23 6.99 -7.18
C SER A 429 -17.58 8.34 -6.55
N SER A 430 -17.11 8.61 -5.33
CA SER A 430 -17.39 9.86 -4.64
C SER A 430 -16.49 10.99 -5.13
N ASN A 431 -17.07 12.09 -5.57
CA ASN A 431 -16.37 13.33 -5.88
C ASN A 431 -16.19 14.26 -4.66
N LYS A 432 -16.65 13.86 -3.47
CA LYS A 432 -16.48 14.61 -2.21
C LYS A 432 -15.02 14.79 -1.81
N HIS A 433 -14.17 13.86 -2.25
CA HIS A 433 -12.73 13.86 -2.02
C HIS A 433 -12.03 13.54 -3.34
N THR A 434 -10.75 13.89 -3.42
CA THR A 434 -9.87 13.52 -4.54
C THR A 434 -8.71 12.70 -4.02
N PHE A 435 -8.12 11.86 -4.88
CA PHE A 435 -6.85 11.23 -4.56
C PHE A 435 -5.73 12.28 -4.42
N LYS A 436 -4.84 12.07 -3.45
CA LYS A 436 -3.64 12.87 -3.25
C LYS A 436 -2.73 12.70 -4.47
N LYS A 437 -2.18 13.82 -4.97
CA LYS A 437 -1.24 13.79 -6.10
C LYS A 437 0.18 13.40 -5.70
N MET A 438 0.54 13.64 -4.44
CA MET A 438 1.85 13.28 -3.92
C MET A 438 1.89 11.80 -3.56
N PRO A 439 3.03 11.12 -3.79
CA PRO A 439 3.22 9.75 -3.33
C PRO A 439 3.09 9.68 -1.80
N PRO A 440 2.54 8.58 -1.25
CA PRO A 440 2.59 8.34 0.18
C PRO A 440 4.03 8.15 0.67
N THR A 441 4.23 8.24 1.97
CA THR A 441 5.54 8.02 2.61
C THR A 441 5.52 6.76 3.47
N ASN A 442 6.69 6.17 3.70
CA ASN A 442 6.92 5.21 4.77
C ASN A 442 6.95 5.92 6.14
N ALA A 443 7.02 5.15 7.23
CA ALA A 443 7.07 5.67 8.59
C ALA A 443 8.30 6.56 8.86
N ASP A 444 9.41 6.33 8.15
CA ASP A 444 10.64 7.13 8.21
C ASP A 444 10.58 8.41 7.34
N GLY A 445 9.45 8.68 6.68
CA GLY A 445 9.25 9.84 5.82
C GLY A 445 9.71 9.66 4.36
N THR A 446 10.28 8.50 4.01
CA THR A 446 10.72 8.25 2.62
C THR A 446 9.53 8.10 1.67
N PRO A 447 9.52 8.77 0.49
CA PRO A 447 8.48 8.59 -0.52
C PRO A 447 8.42 7.16 -1.03
N ARG A 448 7.22 6.69 -1.36
CA ARG A 448 6.98 5.37 -1.94
C ARG A 448 5.76 5.35 -2.84
N ASP A 449 5.64 4.30 -3.63
CA ASP A 449 4.42 4.03 -4.37
C ASP A 449 3.23 3.75 -3.43
N ALA A 450 2.05 4.19 -3.87
CA ALA A 450 0.80 3.73 -3.29
C ALA A 450 0.66 2.23 -3.53
N ALA A 451 0.15 1.49 -2.55
CA ALA A 451 0.11 0.03 -2.57
C ALA A 451 -1.17 -0.49 -1.91
N LEU A 452 -1.40 -1.81 -1.99
CA LEU A 452 -2.60 -2.45 -1.42
C LEU A 452 -2.85 -2.13 0.05
N ARG A 453 -1.79 -1.94 0.85
CA ARG A 453 -1.89 -1.53 2.26
C ARG A 453 -2.63 -0.22 2.49
N ASP A 454 -2.74 0.64 1.47
CA ASP A 454 -3.38 1.94 1.58
C ASP A 454 -4.90 1.89 1.40
N VAL A 455 -5.45 0.74 0.99
CA VAL A 455 -6.88 0.55 0.75
C VAL A 455 -7.67 0.67 2.05
N ALA A 456 -7.36 -0.13 3.08
CA ALA A 456 -8.10 -0.10 4.35
C ALA A 456 -8.08 1.27 5.05
N PRO A 457 -6.93 1.96 5.22
CA PRO A 457 -6.90 3.32 5.77
C PRO A 457 -7.75 4.32 4.96
N THR A 458 -7.81 4.14 3.64
CA THR A 458 -8.65 4.99 2.76
C THR A 458 -10.14 4.69 2.96
N VAL A 459 -10.53 3.42 3.12
CA VAL A 459 -11.91 3.01 3.44
C VAL A 459 -12.32 3.58 4.81
N LEU A 460 -11.47 3.44 5.83
CA LEU A 460 -11.74 3.99 7.17
C LEU A 460 -11.94 5.51 7.13
N PHE A 461 -11.12 6.22 6.36
CA PHE A 461 -11.31 7.66 6.16
C PHE A 461 -12.68 8.00 5.56
N LEU A 462 -13.16 7.23 4.57
CA LEU A 462 -14.48 7.46 3.96
C LEU A 462 -15.63 7.11 4.90
N LEU A 463 -15.44 6.14 5.80
CA LEU A 463 -16.39 5.82 6.88
C LEU A 463 -16.33 6.81 8.05
N GLY A 464 -15.38 7.75 8.06
CA GLY A 464 -15.19 8.70 9.15
C GLY A 464 -14.57 8.08 10.41
N LEU A 465 -13.88 6.94 10.26
CA LEU A 465 -13.25 6.21 11.35
C LEU A 465 -11.74 6.48 11.39
N PRO A 466 -11.12 6.54 12.60
CA PRO A 466 -9.66 6.62 12.71
C PRO A 466 -9.03 5.30 12.28
N ALA A 467 -7.88 5.35 11.62
CA ALA A 467 -7.05 4.17 11.41
C ALA A 467 -6.35 3.78 12.73
N PRO A 468 -6.27 2.47 13.07
CA PRO A 468 -5.52 1.99 14.23
C PRO A 468 -4.02 2.14 13.98
N SER A 469 -3.22 2.24 15.06
CA SER A 469 -1.77 2.48 14.97
C SER A 469 -1.00 1.36 14.30
N GLU A 470 -1.55 0.14 14.30
CA GLU A 470 -0.89 -0.99 13.67
C GLU A 470 -1.01 -0.98 12.14
N MET A 471 -1.95 -0.23 11.54
CA MET A 471 -1.99 0.01 10.09
C MET A 471 -0.89 1.00 9.70
N ASP A 472 0.07 0.56 8.88
CA ASP A 472 1.15 1.40 8.35
C ASP A 472 0.86 1.99 6.96
N GLY A 473 -0.25 1.58 6.35
CA GLY A 473 -0.79 2.22 5.17
C GLY A 473 -1.34 3.60 5.51
N VAL A 474 -1.54 4.42 4.47
CA VAL A 474 -2.04 5.78 4.64
C VAL A 474 -3.28 6.02 3.81
N ASN A 475 -4.18 6.85 4.32
CA ASN A 475 -5.32 7.32 3.53
C ASN A 475 -4.82 8.11 2.30
N LEU A 476 -5.26 7.71 1.11
CA LEU A 476 -4.90 8.33 -0.17
C LEU A 476 -5.84 9.46 -0.58
N ARG A 477 -6.93 9.71 0.16
CA ARG A 477 -7.95 10.71 -0.17
C ARG A 477 -7.72 12.01 0.60
N ARG A 478 -8.13 13.13 0.00
CA ARG A 478 -8.16 14.45 0.65
C ARG A 478 -9.42 15.22 0.28
N LYS A 479 -9.86 16.11 1.16
CA LYS A 479 -10.89 17.11 0.82
C LYS A 479 -10.29 18.10 -0.19
N MET A 480 -11.09 18.62 -1.11
CA MET A 480 -10.69 19.78 -1.91
C MET A 480 -10.66 21.01 -0.99
N GLY A 481 -9.61 21.83 -1.00
CA GLY A 481 -9.56 23.05 -0.17
C GLY A 481 -10.47 24.15 -0.70
N SER A 482 -10.99 25.01 0.17
CA SER A 482 -11.61 26.28 -0.21
C SER A 482 -10.53 27.24 -0.70
N ASN A 483 -10.42 27.47 -2.01
CA ASN A 483 -9.46 28.40 -2.59
C ASN A 483 -10.18 29.29 -3.61
N PHE A 484 -10.81 30.36 -3.13
CA PHE A 484 -11.57 31.29 -3.97
C PHE A 484 -11.55 32.71 -3.39
N LEU A 485 -11.68 33.69 -4.28
CA LEU A 485 -11.68 35.12 -3.97
C LEU A 485 -13.07 35.73 -4.19
N ILE A 486 -13.43 36.71 -3.36
CA ILE A 486 -14.68 37.45 -3.44
C ILE A 486 -14.37 38.94 -3.45
N GLY A 487 -14.98 39.68 -4.38
CA GLY A 487 -14.93 41.13 -4.45
C GLY A 487 -16.34 41.71 -4.53
N VAL A 488 -16.63 42.76 -3.75
CA VAL A 488 -17.89 43.53 -3.84
C VAL A 488 -17.54 45.01 -3.84
N ARG A 489 -17.99 45.74 -4.86
CA ARG A 489 -17.75 47.18 -5.05
C ARG A 489 -19.08 47.91 -5.01
N THR A 490 -19.17 48.96 -4.20
CA THR A 490 -20.26 49.94 -4.23
C THR A 490 -19.73 51.28 -4.76
N ASP A 491 -20.52 52.33 -4.73
CA ASP A 491 -20.02 53.67 -5.10
C ASP A 491 -19.00 54.20 -4.07
N ASN A 492 -19.12 53.79 -2.80
CA ASN A 492 -18.40 54.40 -1.68
C ASN A 492 -17.31 53.51 -1.05
N TYR A 493 -17.35 52.19 -1.29
CA TYR A 493 -16.37 51.26 -0.74
C TYR A 493 -16.20 50.00 -1.60
N VAL A 494 -15.16 49.23 -1.30
CA VAL A 494 -14.95 47.88 -1.82
C VAL A 494 -14.64 46.91 -0.69
N ILE A 495 -15.10 45.68 -0.83
CA ILE A 495 -14.77 44.54 0.02
C ILE A 495 -13.99 43.54 -0.82
N LEU A 496 -12.82 43.14 -0.34
CA LEU A 496 -12.06 42.01 -0.90
C LEU A 496 -11.98 40.92 0.17
N ALA A 497 -12.31 39.67 -0.18
CA ALA A 497 -12.24 38.55 0.75
C ALA A 497 -11.54 37.33 0.12
N ALA A 498 -10.79 36.63 0.96
CA ALA A 498 -10.07 35.40 0.62
C ALA A 498 -10.12 34.42 1.79
N ASP A 499 -9.98 33.15 1.47
CA ASP A 499 -9.86 32.09 2.47
C ASP A 499 -8.47 32.13 3.15
N THR A 500 -8.38 31.65 4.39
CA THR A 500 -7.13 31.57 5.15
C THR A 500 -6.34 30.27 4.94
N SER A 501 -6.72 29.43 3.98
CA SER A 501 -6.05 28.17 3.73
C SER A 501 -4.78 28.36 2.88
N ALA A 502 -3.64 27.93 3.39
CA ALA A 502 -2.42 27.83 2.59
C ALA A 502 -2.42 26.53 1.79
N PHE A 503 -2.21 26.65 0.47
CA PHE A 503 -2.11 25.52 -0.44
C PHE A 503 -0.69 25.47 -1.02
N SER A 504 0.07 24.42 -0.68
CA SER A 504 1.34 24.12 -1.37
C SER A 504 1.26 22.74 -2.01
N TYR A 505 1.82 22.60 -3.21
CA TYR A 505 2.09 21.29 -3.82
C TYR A 505 3.33 20.67 -3.14
N GLY A 506 3.25 20.43 -1.83
CA GLY A 506 4.35 19.93 -1.01
C GLY A 506 3.86 19.54 0.39
N ALA A 507 4.53 18.58 1.03
CA ALA A 507 4.11 17.98 2.30
C ALA A 507 4.27 18.91 3.53
N ILE A 508 4.54 20.20 3.33
CA ILE A 508 4.96 21.08 4.42
C ILE A 508 3.90 22.15 4.62
N LYS A 509 2.96 21.84 5.53
CA LYS A 509 2.05 22.79 6.19
C LYS A 509 0.83 23.28 5.38
N GLN A 510 -0.30 22.60 5.56
CA GLN A 510 -1.61 23.22 5.37
C GLN A 510 -1.89 24.14 6.58
N SER A 511 -1.54 25.42 6.49
CA SER A 511 -1.92 26.40 7.51
C SER A 511 -3.37 26.83 7.28
N LYS A 512 -4.20 26.83 8.34
CA LYS A 512 -5.56 27.41 8.32
C LYS A 512 -5.57 28.90 8.71
N SER A 513 -4.40 29.51 8.90
CA SER A 513 -4.24 30.89 9.35
C SER A 513 -3.25 31.66 8.46
N ASN A 514 -3.42 31.56 7.13
CA ASN A 514 -2.65 32.37 6.20
C ASN A 514 -3.36 33.69 5.89
N HIS A 515 -2.63 34.79 5.91
CA HIS A 515 -3.13 36.12 5.57
C HIS A 515 -2.92 36.36 4.08
N LYS A 516 -4.00 36.34 3.31
CA LYS A 516 -3.95 36.52 1.85
C LYS A 516 -4.30 37.94 1.41
N GLU A 517 -4.53 38.84 2.37
CA GLU A 517 -4.72 40.27 2.14
C GLU A 517 -3.40 41.04 2.22
N TYR A 518 -3.08 41.79 1.17
CA TYR A 518 -1.82 42.51 1.00
C TYR A 518 -2.10 43.98 0.71
N LYS A 519 -1.65 44.86 1.62
CA LYS A 519 -1.75 46.32 1.46
C LYS A 519 -0.72 46.81 0.43
N LEU A 520 -1.19 47.40 -0.67
CA LEU A 520 -0.34 48.00 -1.72
C LEU A 520 -0.16 49.51 -1.55
N GLY A 521 -1.12 50.17 -0.90
CA GLY A 521 -1.12 51.58 -0.51
C GLY A 521 -2.18 51.83 0.57
N ASP A 522 -2.37 53.05 1.04
CA ASP A 522 -3.34 53.37 2.11
C ASP A 522 -4.77 52.99 1.76
N LEU A 523 -5.16 53.24 0.50
CA LEU A 523 -6.49 52.95 -0.03
C LEU A 523 -6.47 51.89 -1.15
N THR A 524 -5.39 51.12 -1.29
CA THR A 524 -5.24 50.09 -2.34
C THR A 524 -4.79 48.76 -1.73
N TYR A 525 -5.56 47.70 -1.95
CA TYR A 525 -5.27 46.34 -1.50
C TYR A 525 -5.33 45.34 -2.64
N MET A 526 -4.72 44.20 -2.35
CA MET A 526 -4.72 43.02 -3.17
C MET A 526 -5.07 41.80 -2.32
N VAL A 527 -5.88 40.88 -2.85
CA VAL A 527 -6.02 39.53 -2.29
C VAL A 527 -5.63 38.50 -3.34
N CYS A 528 -4.75 37.57 -2.97
CA CYS A 528 -4.18 36.59 -3.90
C CYS A 528 -4.58 35.16 -3.56
N MET A 529 -4.73 34.33 -4.58
CA MET A 529 -4.80 32.87 -4.45
C MET A 529 -3.86 32.20 -5.46
N GLY A 530 -3.31 31.04 -5.10
CA GLY A 530 -2.34 30.32 -5.90
C GLY A 530 -1.60 29.29 -5.06
N GLU A 531 -0.47 28.80 -5.58
CA GLU A 531 0.50 28.05 -4.79
C GLU A 531 1.16 28.99 -3.76
N LEU A 532 1.41 28.51 -2.54
CA LEU A 532 1.87 29.36 -1.43
C LEU A 532 3.16 30.12 -1.74
N GLY A 533 4.16 29.44 -2.33
CA GLY A 533 5.42 30.05 -2.72
C GLY A 533 5.24 31.14 -3.78
N ASP A 534 4.42 30.87 -4.79
CA ASP A 534 4.08 31.87 -5.82
C ASP A 534 3.33 33.07 -5.24
N VAL A 535 2.35 32.82 -4.36
CA VAL A 535 1.56 33.86 -3.71
C VAL A 535 2.44 34.76 -2.85
N ASP A 536 3.29 34.18 -2.00
CA ASP A 536 4.16 34.93 -1.11
C ASP A 536 5.22 35.71 -1.91
N SER A 537 5.83 35.08 -2.92
CA SER A 537 6.81 35.75 -3.78
C SER A 537 6.19 36.92 -4.53
N PHE A 538 5.06 36.69 -5.22
CA PHE A 538 4.38 37.72 -6.00
C PHE A 538 3.87 38.85 -5.11
N ALA A 539 3.24 38.55 -3.98
CA ALA A 539 2.67 39.56 -3.10
C ALA A 539 3.74 40.43 -2.45
N ASN A 540 4.86 39.85 -2.00
CA ASN A 540 5.98 40.61 -1.46
C ASN A 540 6.62 41.50 -2.55
N TRP A 541 6.80 40.97 -3.75
CA TRP A 541 7.30 41.72 -4.90
C TRP A 541 6.38 42.91 -5.26
N ALA A 542 5.06 42.69 -5.33
CA ALA A 542 4.07 43.71 -5.63
C ALA A 542 4.10 44.84 -4.60
N ARG A 543 4.07 44.51 -3.31
CA ARG A 543 4.11 45.48 -2.20
C ARG A 543 5.38 46.33 -2.23
N ALA A 544 6.54 45.70 -2.39
CA ALA A 544 7.82 46.40 -2.41
C ALA A 544 7.91 47.41 -3.56
N ASN A 545 7.39 47.06 -4.74
CA ASN A 545 7.40 47.95 -5.90
C ASN A 545 6.39 49.09 -5.80
N CYS A 546 5.20 48.85 -5.22
CA CYS A 546 4.26 49.93 -4.93
C CYS A 546 4.85 50.93 -3.90
N ASP A 547 5.47 50.45 -2.82
CA ASP A 547 6.17 51.31 -1.85
C ASP A 547 7.32 52.08 -2.51
N LEU A 548 8.14 51.41 -3.33
CA LEU A 548 9.21 52.06 -4.08
C LEU A 548 8.68 53.16 -5.02
N TYR A 549 7.57 52.93 -5.71
CA TYR A 549 6.92 53.93 -6.55
C TYR A 549 6.51 55.15 -5.72
N SER A 550 5.90 54.93 -4.56
CA SER A 550 5.46 56.01 -3.67
C SER A 550 6.61 56.83 -3.12
N ARG A 551 7.72 56.19 -2.73
CA ARG A 551 8.93 56.90 -2.29
C ARG A 551 9.60 57.68 -3.41
N ARG A 552 9.59 57.18 -4.64
CA ARG A 552 10.21 57.84 -5.80
C ARG A 552 9.42 59.04 -6.31
N THR A 553 8.09 58.94 -6.29
CA THR A 553 7.22 59.95 -6.90
C THR A 553 6.61 60.91 -5.89
N GLY A 554 6.57 60.52 -4.61
CA GLY A 554 5.80 61.22 -3.58
C GLY A 554 4.29 60.94 -3.65
N TYR A 555 3.83 60.07 -4.56
CA TYR A 555 2.42 59.75 -4.76
C TYR A 555 2.15 58.25 -4.59
N GLU A 556 1.06 57.90 -3.91
CA GLU A 556 0.62 56.52 -3.85
C GLU A 556 0.12 55.99 -5.20
N MET A 557 0.39 54.71 -5.46
CA MET A 557 -0.13 54.06 -6.65
C MET A 557 -1.64 53.81 -6.47
N ARG A 558 -2.44 54.60 -7.19
CA ARG A 558 -3.91 54.52 -7.16
C ARG A 558 -4.39 53.13 -7.60
N PRO A 559 -5.58 52.67 -7.17
CA PRO A 559 -6.04 51.30 -7.43
C PRO A 559 -6.01 50.88 -8.90
N LYS A 560 -6.46 51.77 -9.79
CA LYS A 560 -6.44 51.53 -11.25
C LYS A 560 -5.02 51.46 -11.82
N ALA A 561 -4.11 52.30 -11.31
CA ALA A 561 -2.70 52.28 -11.71
C ALA A 561 -2.00 51.00 -11.24
N ALA A 562 -2.26 50.59 -9.99
CA ALA A 562 -1.75 49.34 -9.42
C ALA A 562 -2.23 48.13 -10.22
N HIS A 563 -3.51 48.08 -10.58
CA HIS A 563 -4.03 47.04 -11.47
C HIS A 563 -3.28 46.98 -12.80
N HIS A 564 -3.23 48.08 -13.57
CA HIS A 564 -2.61 48.04 -14.89
C HIS A 564 -1.12 47.69 -14.83
N TRP A 565 -0.42 48.18 -13.80
CA TRP A 565 0.97 47.85 -13.55
C TRP A 565 1.15 46.36 -13.23
N LEU A 566 0.40 45.81 -12.26
CA LEU A 566 0.45 44.39 -11.89
C LEU A 566 0.12 43.49 -13.07
N ARG A 567 -0.95 43.80 -13.82
CA ARG A 567 -1.34 43.04 -15.02
C ARG A 567 -0.21 43.00 -16.02
N LYS A 568 0.41 44.14 -16.33
CA LYS A 568 1.53 44.21 -17.27
C LYS A 568 2.69 43.37 -16.78
N SER A 569 3.06 43.49 -15.50
CA SER A 569 4.17 42.73 -14.92
C SER A 569 3.91 41.23 -14.91
N MET A 570 2.69 40.79 -14.63
CA MET A 570 2.30 39.39 -14.77
C MET A 570 2.39 38.93 -16.23
N ALA A 571 1.90 39.73 -17.19
CA ALA A 571 1.97 39.41 -18.61
C ALA A 571 3.41 39.30 -19.14
N ASP A 572 4.31 40.14 -18.62
CA ASP A 572 5.75 40.07 -18.93
C ASP A 572 6.38 38.81 -18.30
N ASN A 573 5.99 38.46 -17.08
CA ASN A 573 6.46 37.26 -16.36
C ASN A 573 5.95 35.93 -16.97
N LEU A 574 4.81 35.92 -17.68
CA LEU A 574 4.32 34.74 -18.43
C LEU A 574 5.34 34.17 -19.42
N ARG A 575 6.30 34.99 -19.87
CA ARG A 575 7.34 34.61 -20.84
C ARG A 575 8.65 34.19 -20.18
N SER A 576 8.70 34.11 -18.85
CA SER A 576 9.89 33.72 -18.08
C SER A 576 9.82 32.26 -17.63
N GLU A 577 10.96 31.67 -17.27
CA GLU A 577 11.04 30.32 -16.73
C GLU A 577 10.37 30.21 -15.34
N ASP A 578 10.33 31.32 -14.59
CA ASP A 578 9.77 31.42 -13.22
C ASP A 578 8.43 32.16 -13.21
N MET A 579 7.43 31.61 -13.91
CA MET A 579 6.10 32.20 -14.02
C MET A 579 5.30 32.07 -12.71
N TRP A 580 4.80 33.18 -12.17
CA TRP A 580 3.86 33.19 -11.04
C TRP A 580 2.49 32.65 -11.44
N ARG A 581 2.01 31.60 -10.78
CA ARG A 581 0.66 31.03 -10.98
C ARG A 581 -0.32 31.55 -9.94
N VAL A 582 -0.54 32.85 -9.96
CA VAL A 582 -1.40 33.56 -9.00
C VAL A 582 -2.62 34.15 -9.69
N ASN A 583 -3.75 34.16 -8.99
CA ASN A 583 -4.94 34.91 -9.37
C ASN A 583 -5.21 35.93 -8.28
N THR A 584 -5.54 37.16 -8.66
CA THR A 584 -5.57 38.26 -7.71
C THR A 584 -6.71 39.23 -7.96
N LEU A 585 -7.40 39.62 -6.89
CA LEU A 585 -8.28 40.78 -6.91
C LEU A 585 -7.50 42.00 -6.45
N VAL A 586 -7.61 43.07 -7.23
CA VAL A 586 -7.10 44.39 -6.84
C VAL A 586 -8.30 45.29 -6.59
N GLY A 587 -8.33 45.92 -5.43
CA GLY A 587 -9.42 46.82 -5.05
C GLY A 587 -8.96 47.96 -4.16
N GLY A 588 -9.67 49.07 -4.23
CA GLY A 588 -9.39 50.22 -3.40
C GLY A 588 -10.37 51.36 -3.61
N TYR A 589 -10.06 52.52 -3.01
CA TYR A 589 -10.81 53.76 -3.21
C TYR A 589 -9.89 54.81 -3.87
N ASP A 590 -10.27 55.30 -5.04
CA ASP A 590 -9.54 56.38 -5.71
C ASP A 590 -9.99 57.72 -5.13
N SER A 591 -9.11 58.39 -4.38
CA SER A 591 -9.40 59.67 -3.73
C SER A 591 -9.57 60.84 -4.72
N VAL A 592 -9.02 60.71 -5.94
CA VAL A 592 -9.13 61.73 -6.99
C VAL A 592 -10.46 61.58 -7.72
N ASP A 593 -10.75 60.38 -8.20
CA ASP A 593 -11.99 60.09 -8.93
C ASP A 593 -13.20 59.95 -7.99
N ARG A 594 -12.95 59.88 -6.67
CA ARG A 594 -13.93 59.68 -5.59
C ARG A 594 -14.83 58.47 -5.83
N LYS A 595 -14.21 57.36 -6.21
CA LYS A 595 -14.91 56.11 -6.55
C LYS A 595 -14.14 54.89 -6.08
N ALA A 596 -14.87 53.88 -5.64
CA ALA A 596 -14.31 52.56 -5.40
C ALA A 596 -13.91 51.88 -6.72
N TYR A 597 -12.89 51.03 -6.63
CA TYR A 597 -12.33 50.28 -7.74
C TYR A 597 -12.22 48.80 -7.37
N LEU A 598 -12.57 47.93 -8.30
CA LEU A 598 -12.45 46.48 -8.16
C LEU A 598 -12.15 45.87 -9.53
N THR A 599 -11.20 44.94 -9.57
CA THR A 599 -10.83 44.16 -10.75
C THR A 599 -10.24 42.81 -10.36
N LEU A 600 -10.10 41.93 -11.35
CA LEU A 600 -9.47 40.63 -11.24
C LEU A 600 -8.40 40.47 -12.32
N ILE A 601 -7.24 39.98 -11.91
CA ILE A 601 -6.16 39.55 -12.80
C ILE A 601 -5.99 38.05 -12.58
N ASP A 602 -6.22 37.25 -13.62
CA ASP A 602 -5.97 35.81 -13.55
C ASP A 602 -4.49 35.49 -13.82
N TYR A 603 -4.12 34.22 -13.64
CA TYR A 603 -2.75 33.75 -13.85
C TYR A 603 -2.28 33.86 -15.30
N LEU A 604 -3.16 34.14 -16.27
CA LEU A 604 -2.84 34.44 -17.66
C LEU A 604 -2.72 35.95 -17.91
N ALA A 605 -2.71 36.75 -16.85
CA ALA A 605 -2.76 38.20 -16.90
C ALA A 605 -3.93 38.69 -17.76
N THR A 606 -5.10 38.05 -17.71
CA THR A 606 -6.34 38.51 -18.34
C THR A 606 -6.98 39.61 -17.49
N ASP A 607 -7.58 40.60 -18.13
CA ASP A 607 -8.22 41.76 -17.48
C ASP A 607 -9.71 41.51 -17.58
N ILE A 608 -10.33 41.33 -16.43
CA ILE A 608 -11.78 41.28 -16.35
C ILE A 608 -12.23 42.69 -15.97
N PRO A 609 -12.92 43.42 -16.87
CA PRO A 609 -13.27 44.82 -16.67
C PRO A 609 -13.95 45.05 -15.34
N SER A 610 -13.73 46.22 -14.73
CA SER A 610 -14.23 46.55 -13.40
C SER A 610 -15.71 46.22 -13.23
N GLN A 611 -15.99 45.19 -12.43
CA GLN A 611 -17.35 44.74 -12.10
C GLN A 611 -17.79 45.31 -10.75
N ASN A 612 -19.10 45.32 -10.56
CA ASN A 612 -19.71 45.58 -9.26
C ASN A 612 -19.39 44.48 -8.23
N TYR A 613 -19.20 43.25 -8.70
CA TYR A 613 -18.86 42.12 -7.85
C TYR A 613 -18.12 41.04 -8.65
N ILE A 614 -17.24 40.31 -7.99
CA ILE A 614 -16.41 39.27 -8.60
C ILE A 614 -16.37 38.07 -7.65
N PHE A 615 -16.54 36.87 -8.20
CA PHE A 615 -16.20 35.65 -7.51
C PHE A 615 -15.26 34.83 -8.39
N TYR A 616 -14.08 34.52 -7.88
CA TYR A 616 -13.09 33.74 -8.61
C TYR A 616 -12.80 32.42 -7.91
N GLY A 617 -13.07 31.30 -8.59
CA GLY A 617 -12.82 29.94 -8.10
C GLY A 617 -13.94 28.96 -8.44
N PHE A 618 -13.67 27.66 -8.28
CA PHE A 618 -14.55 26.55 -8.70
C PHE A 618 -16.03 26.65 -8.25
N PRO A 619 -16.38 27.14 -7.04
CA PRO A 619 -17.78 27.21 -6.62
C PRO A 619 -18.51 28.51 -7.01
N GLY A 620 -17.96 29.33 -7.91
CA GLY A 620 -18.50 30.66 -8.20
C GLY A 620 -19.92 30.70 -8.75
N SER A 621 -20.36 29.69 -9.47
CA SER A 621 -21.73 29.62 -9.99
C SER A 621 -22.80 29.68 -8.88
N PHE A 622 -22.51 29.15 -7.69
CA PHE A 622 -23.41 29.22 -6.54
C PHE A 622 -23.46 30.62 -5.92
N ALA A 623 -22.34 31.35 -5.98
CA ALA A 623 -22.22 32.68 -5.43
C ALA A 623 -22.77 33.77 -6.36
N TYR A 624 -22.62 33.62 -7.69
CA TYR A 624 -23.17 34.55 -8.66
C TYR A 624 -24.70 34.69 -8.56
N ALA A 625 -25.43 33.60 -8.35
CA ALA A 625 -26.88 33.68 -8.12
C ALA A 625 -27.26 34.51 -6.87
N ILE A 626 -26.42 34.53 -5.83
CA ILE A 626 -26.63 35.35 -4.64
C ILE A 626 -26.30 36.81 -4.93
N MET A 627 -25.20 37.07 -5.62
CA MET A 627 -24.83 38.42 -6.00
C MET A 627 -25.90 39.06 -6.90
N ASP A 628 -26.35 38.36 -7.94
CA ASP A 628 -27.37 38.87 -8.87
C ASP A 628 -28.69 39.21 -8.17
N HIS A 629 -29.05 38.48 -7.10
CA HIS A 629 -30.30 38.68 -6.38
C HIS A 629 -30.22 39.75 -5.28
N PHE A 630 -29.11 39.82 -4.55
CA PHE A 630 -29.01 40.62 -3.31
C PHE A 630 -28.13 41.86 -3.45
N TYR A 631 -27.30 41.96 -4.50
CA TYR A 631 -26.43 43.11 -4.71
C TYR A 631 -27.23 44.38 -5.03
N ARG A 632 -26.82 45.52 -4.46
CA ARG A 632 -27.24 46.86 -4.87
C ARG A 632 -26.06 47.85 -4.79
N PRO A 633 -25.97 48.88 -5.64
CA PRO A 633 -24.89 49.87 -5.60
C PRO A 633 -24.83 50.68 -4.30
N ASP A 634 -25.94 50.78 -3.56
CA ASP A 634 -26.13 51.58 -2.35
C ASP A 634 -26.04 50.76 -1.04
N LEU A 635 -25.60 49.49 -1.10
CA LEU A 635 -25.44 48.66 0.09
C LEU A 635 -24.53 49.34 1.11
N THR A 636 -24.97 49.42 2.37
CA THR A 636 -24.07 49.80 3.48
C THR A 636 -22.95 48.78 3.66
N GLU A 637 -21.83 49.18 4.29
CA GLU A 637 -20.69 48.26 4.50
C GLU A 637 -21.08 46.96 5.23
N GLN A 638 -22.00 47.04 6.20
CA GLN A 638 -22.51 45.88 6.91
C GLN A 638 -23.31 44.95 5.97
N GLN A 639 -24.19 45.52 5.15
CA GLN A 639 -24.94 44.72 4.16
C GLN A 639 -24.03 44.10 3.10
N GLY A 640 -22.93 44.78 2.73
CA GLY A 640 -21.88 44.22 1.87
C GLY A 640 -21.18 43.03 2.52
N LEU A 641 -20.84 43.11 3.81
CA LEU A 641 -20.26 41.98 4.56
C LEU A 641 -21.25 40.83 4.71
N ASP A 642 -22.53 41.12 4.97
CA ASP A 642 -23.58 40.10 5.02
C ASP A 642 -23.75 39.39 3.67
N LEU A 643 -23.61 40.12 2.56
CA LEU A 643 -23.59 39.54 1.22
C LEU A 643 -22.40 38.58 1.03
N VAL A 644 -21.21 38.97 1.51
CA VAL A 644 -20.02 38.09 1.51
C VAL A 644 -20.25 36.84 2.34
N GLN A 645 -20.80 36.98 3.56
CA GLN A 645 -21.12 35.86 4.43
C GLN A 645 -22.15 34.91 3.79
N ARG A 646 -23.21 35.44 3.17
CA ARG A 646 -24.21 34.64 2.43
C ARG A 646 -23.58 33.83 1.31
N MET A 647 -22.60 34.38 0.58
CA MET A 647 -21.88 33.63 -0.45
C MET A 647 -21.06 32.50 0.15
N ILE A 648 -20.32 32.75 1.24
CA ILE A 648 -19.55 31.72 1.96
C ILE A 648 -20.49 30.58 2.42
N ASP A 649 -21.64 30.94 2.98
CA ASP A 649 -22.63 29.96 3.47
C ASP A 649 -23.27 29.17 2.33
N GLN A 650 -23.60 29.80 1.19
CA GLN A 650 -24.13 29.08 0.03
C GLN A 650 -23.10 28.13 -0.58
N VAL A 651 -21.85 28.58 -0.70
CA VAL A 651 -20.75 27.74 -1.16
C VAL A 651 -20.57 26.57 -0.19
N LYS A 652 -20.70 26.78 1.12
CA LYS A 652 -20.67 25.70 2.13
C LYS A 652 -21.80 24.71 1.98
N ARG A 653 -23.01 25.19 1.74
CA ARG A 653 -24.20 24.35 1.56
C ARG A 653 -24.11 23.49 0.29
N ARG A 654 -23.47 23.98 -0.78
CA ARG A 654 -23.54 23.38 -2.12
C ARG A 654 -22.23 22.77 -2.63
N ALA A 655 -21.07 23.20 -2.13
CA ALA A 655 -19.76 22.73 -2.56
C ALA A 655 -19.09 21.84 -1.50
N ILE A 656 -18.53 20.71 -1.93
CA ILE A 656 -17.85 19.77 -1.04
C ILE A 656 -16.36 20.10 -0.96
N ILE A 657 -16.03 21.13 -0.18
CA ILE A 657 -14.67 21.60 0.07
C ILE A 657 -14.41 21.71 1.58
N ASP A 658 -13.14 21.58 2.01
CA ASP A 658 -12.71 21.92 3.37
C ASP A 658 -12.67 23.44 3.49
N PHE A 659 -13.52 24.00 4.35
CA PHE A 659 -13.59 25.44 4.56
C PHE A 659 -12.58 25.85 5.64
N SER A 660 -11.83 26.90 5.35
CA SER A 660 -11.12 27.67 6.37
C SER A 660 -11.95 28.86 6.80
N GLU A 661 -11.39 29.66 7.71
CA GLU A 661 -11.90 31.01 7.94
C GLU A 661 -11.69 31.86 6.68
N TYR A 662 -12.48 32.91 6.54
CA TYR A 662 -12.30 33.95 5.56
C TYR A 662 -11.88 35.23 6.27
N ARG A 663 -11.02 35.98 5.60
CA ARG A 663 -10.67 37.34 5.98
C ARG A 663 -11.12 38.26 4.86
N ALA A 664 -11.70 39.39 5.22
CA ALA A 664 -12.11 40.42 4.30
C ALA A 664 -11.42 41.73 4.64
N VAL A 665 -11.18 42.59 3.66
CA VAL A 665 -10.77 43.98 3.86
C VAL A 665 -11.84 44.88 3.24
N VAL A 666 -12.35 45.82 4.04
CA VAL A 666 -13.26 46.88 3.59
C VAL A 666 -12.45 48.16 3.40
N ILE A 667 -12.60 48.82 2.25
CA ILE A 667 -11.79 49.98 1.85
C ILE A 667 -12.72 51.07 1.34
N ASN A 668 -12.63 52.27 1.91
CA ASN A 668 -13.47 53.42 1.59
C ASN A 668 -12.63 54.72 1.56
N ALA A 669 -13.27 55.88 1.46
CA ALA A 669 -12.57 57.18 1.44
C ALA A 669 -11.82 57.53 2.73
N GLU A 670 -12.24 56.95 3.86
CA GLU A 670 -11.72 57.24 5.21
C GLU A 670 -10.58 56.30 5.61
N GLY A 671 -10.46 55.14 4.94
CA GLY A 671 -9.38 54.19 5.19
C GLY A 671 -9.73 52.76 4.82
N SER A 672 -9.05 51.82 5.48
CA SER A 672 -9.27 50.37 5.32
C SER A 672 -9.37 49.66 6.66
N ARG A 673 -10.19 48.61 6.74
CA ARG A 673 -10.31 47.75 7.92
C ARG A 673 -10.32 46.28 7.53
N VAL A 674 -9.59 45.45 8.28
CA VAL A 674 -9.59 44.00 8.09
C VAL A 674 -10.64 43.36 9.01
N ILE A 675 -11.55 42.62 8.42
CA ILE A 675 -12.57 41.82 9.07
C ILE A 675 -12.07 40.37 9.13
N SER A 676 -11.98 39.84 10.34
CA SER A 676 -11.58 38.45 10.61
C SER A 676 -12.78 37.64 11.09
N GLY A 677 -12.68 36.32 11.02
CA GLY A 677 -13.67 35.43 11.61
C GLY A 677 -14.96 35.26 10.80
N LEU A 678 -14.96 35.61 9.50
CA LEU A 678 -16.02 35.18 8.58
C LEU A 678 -15.90 33.67 8.43
N LYS A 679 -16.83 32.93 9.03
CA LYS A 679 -16.86 31.46 9.02
C LYS A 679 -18.19 31.00 8.45
N PRO A 680 -18.21 29.86 7.74
CA PRO A 680 -19.47 29.30 7.30
C PRO A 680 -20.37 29.04 8.50
N GLN A 681 -21.58 29.60 8.50
CA GLN A 681 -22.60 29.31 9.49
C GLN A 681 -23.46 28.16 8.95
N VAL A 682 -23.40 27.02 9.63
CA VAL A 682 -24.22 25.85 9.31
C VAL A 682 -25.45 25.93 10.19
N GLU A 683 -26.63 26.09 9.59
CA GLU A 683 -27.90 25.71 10.20
C GLU A 683 -28.08 24.20 10.13
#